data_AF-A0A7G2FDZ7-F1
#
_entry.id   AF-A0A7G2FDZ7-F1
#
_cell.length_a   1.000
_cell.length_b   1.000
_cell.length_c   1.000
_cell.angle_alpha   90.00
_cell.angle_beta   90.00
_cell.angle_gamma   90.00
#
_symmetry.space_group_name_H-M   'P 1'
#
loop_
_entity.id
_entity.type
_entity.pdbx_description
1 polymer ?
#
loop_
_entity_poly.entity_id
_entity_poly.type
_entity_poly.pdbx_seq_one_letter_code
_entity_poly.pdbx_strand_id
1 'polypeptide(L)'
;MVMAFLTTWAFEYFFFGKKPFQRTNEVVTQAGQQFQAPEREIKPLNREIDFIDTARSEEAQEYAIETSHADYVFTTNGATLQRVTFKFPRDGHDLALTPLHPAGETEKESRCFLVALQEKTPFHYTLDGRSDETDRVIIRFKAETPDVSMLKTFIVFKQLYRIDLTLDIQPKTGAIEPRIIFPSPSMSELADQDRIAAIMTNEHGTVVVEKNLTKLEGAGWFEPSAFGASDKYFVYAMIKDAEHFTQRGYYNHVSSEHLVTLLEGPVIHEAKRWNLSFYIGPKTEEGMRPVDPRLEKTLDYAGWLTPISQVLLKLMKFLYQYLHNYGLVIIAMTVLLKLMLLPFTLKSDKKMKEGAELQRKMAYLKKKYQHDPEKLKIEQAALIQKYGLPGLGGCLPTFIQFPIFFALNPILVSSLHLYKAPFLWIPDLSARDPYFILPLLIVTCMIVQASTLDKQGRMPALAVALVIAAVSINLSAGLSLYIFTSALLVPYLASKNIYKVANHFLHMDEKKIEQFCTALRDAKAKVTQCAVCAAWQERGHPCSLCASTKRDQATVCVVETWQEFLAIEKTGGYAGVYHILGGAISPLEGVGPEDLTIDRLVQRVQTGTIKEIILATNNTPEGEATASYIASKLKMMSVPITCLARGVPVGSSLEYMDRVTVYKALSDRRPF
;
A
#
# COMPACT_ATOMS: atom_id res chain seq x y z
N MET A 1 4.59 -15.61 -18.16
CA MET A 1 5.60 -14.66 -18.65
C MET A 1 5.36 -13.26 -18.11
N VAL A 2 4.24 -12.59 -18.40
CA VAL A 2 3.95 -11.23 -17.89
C VAL A 2 3.88 -11.15 -16.36
N MET A 3 3.20 -12.09 -15.69
CA MET A 3 3.20 -12.16 -14.22
C MET A 3 4.59 -12.44 -13.64
N ALA A 4 5.39 -13.30 -14.29
CA ALA A 4 6.75 -13.59 -13.84
C ALA A 4 7.68 -12.37 -13.99
N PHE A 5 7.52 -11.61 -15.08
CA PHE A 5 8.22 -10.36 -15.35
C PHE A 5 7.80 -9.25 -14.38
N LEU A 6 6.50 -9.14 -14.08
CA LEU A 6 5.98 -8.18 -13.10
C LEU A 6 6.40 -8.54 -11.67
N THR A 7 6.43 -9.82 -11.30
CA THR A 7 6.91 -10.24 -9.99
C THR A 7 8.41 -10.03 -9.87
N THR A 8 9.21 -10.30 -10.90
CA THR A 8 10.66 -10.01 -10.87
C THR A 8 10.94 -8.53 -10.89
N TRP A 9 10.24 -7.74 -11.69
CA TRP A 9 10.40 -6.29 -11.73
C TRP A 9 9.92 -5.61 -10.46
N ALA A 10 8.80 -6.02 -9.87
CA ALA A 10 8.34 -5.50 -8.58
C ALA A 10 9.26 -5.94 -7.44
N PHE A 11 9.75 -7.19 -7.47
CA PHE A 11 10.73 -7.66 -6.49
C PHE A 11 12.06 -6.91 -6.61
N GLU A 12 12.54 -6.63 -7.82
CA GLU A 12 13.68 -5.74 -8.05
C GLU A 12 13.39 -4.31 -7.57
N TYR A 13 12.28 -3.71 -7.95
CA TYR A 13 11.95 -2.33 -7.58
C TYR A 13 11.82 -2.12 -6.05
N PHE A 14 11.22 -3.09 -5.34
CA PHE A 14 10.96 -2.98 -3.89
C PHE A 14 12.06 -3.57 -3.00
N PHE A 15 12.75 -4.64 -3.39
CA PHE A 15 13.81 -5.27 -2.57
C PHE A 15 15.22 -4.94 -3.04
N PHE A 16 15.43 -4.74 -4.34
CA PHE A 16 16.71 -4.32 -4.90
C PHE A 16 16.61 -2.88 -5.35
N GLY A 17 16.54 -1.95 -4.39
CA GLY A 17 16.80 -0.54 -4.69
C GLY A 17 18.05 -0.46 -5.56
N LYS A 18 17.87 -0.06 -6.84
CA LYS A 18 18.83 -0.13 -7.95
C LYS A 18 20.21 -0.62 -7.51
N LYS A 19 20.55 -1.88 -7.84
CA LYS A 19 21.93 -2.35 -7.69
C LYS A 19 22.86 -1.29 -8.28
N PRO A 20 23.98 -0.95 -7.61
CA PRO A 20 25.01 -0.15 -8.26
C PRO A 20 25.37 -0.87 -9.55
N PHE A 21 25.15 -0.18 -10.67
CA PHE A 21 25.58 -0.67 -11.97
C PHE A 21 27.07 -1.00 -11.84
N GLN A 22 27.42 -2.28 -11.97
CA GLN A 22 28.80 -2.71 -12.02
C GLN A 22 29.48 -1.96 -13.18
N ARG A 23 30.63 -1.36 -12.88
CA ARG A 23 31.53 -0.74 -13.87
C ARG A 23 31.69 -1.68 -15.07
N THR A 24 31.00 -1.39 -16.16
CA THR A 24 31.45 -1.73 -17.50
C THR A 24 32.14 -0.49 -18.04
N ASN A 25 33.45 -0.58 -18.22
CA ASN A 25 34.26 0.42 -18.94
C ASN A 25 33.93 0.37 -20.44
N GLU A 26 32.68 0.64 -20.80
CA GLU A 26 32.27 0.85 -22.19
C GLU A 26 31.53 2.19 -22.26
N VAL A 27 32.23 3.15 -22.84
CA VAL A 27 31.67 4.39 -23.35
C VAL A 27 30.76 4.00 -24.51
N VAL A 28 29.47 3.81 -24.23
CA VAL A 28 28.44 3.76 -25.27
C VAL A 28 28.00 5.19 -25.53
N THR A 29 28.56 5.75 -26.60
CA THR A 29 28.14 7.00 -27.23
C THR A 29 26.81 6.81 -28.00
N GLN A 30 26.13 7.94 -28.20
CA GLN A 30 24.87 8.20 -28.92
C GLN A 30 23.62 8.17 -28.02
N ALA A 31 23.05 9.30 -27.58
CA ALA A 31 22.80 10.53 -28.34
C ALA A 31 23.38 11.81 -27.69
N GLY A 32 24.41 12.35 -28.38
CA GLY A 32 24.78 13.76 -28.54
C GLY A 32 24.43 14.78 -27.46
N GLN A 33 25.24 14.89 -26.42
CA GLN A 33 26.32 15.89 -26.31
C GLN A 33 26.98 15.72 -24.94
N GLN A 34 28.25 15.29 -24.94
CA GLN A 34 29.11 15.41 -23.78
C GLN A 34 29.40 16.90 -23.62
N PHE A 35 28.94 17.50 -22.52
CA PHE A 35 29.48 18.77 -22.07
C PHE A 35 30.93 18.51 -21.63
N GLN A 36 31.86 18.68 -22.56
CA GLN A 36 33.28 18.73 -22.24
C GLN A 36 33.50 20.11 -21.62
N ALA A 37 33.70 20.13 -20.30
CA ALA A 37 34.00 21.37 -19.58
C ALA A 37 35.13 22.10 -20.32
N PRO A 38 35.01 23.42 -20.56
CA PRO A 38 36.04 24.16 -21.30
C PRO A 38 37.41 23.95 -20.64
N GLU A 39 38.46 23.83 -21.47
CA GLU A 39 39.88 23.85 -21.07
C GLU A 39 40.24 25.21 -20.46
N ARG A 40 39.65 25.54 -19.31
CA ARG A 40 40.26 26.42 -18.32
C ARG A 40 40.85 25.48 -17.30
N GLU A 41 42.14 25.63 -17.01
CA GLU A 41 42.82 24.95 -15.91
C GLU A 41 41.88 24.86 -14.71
N ILE A 42 41.36 23.67 -14.44
CA ILE A 42 40.56 23.42 -13.25
C ILE A 42 41.57 23.46 -12.10
N LYS A 43 41.81 24.66 -11.55
CA LYS A 43 42.61 24.81 -10.34
C LYS A 43 42.07 23.81 -9.31
N PRO A 44 42.93 23.00 -8.66
CA PRO A 44 42.48 22.08 -7.63
C PRO A 44 41.75 22.87 -6.54
N LEU A 45 40.57 22.37 -6.19
CA LEU A 45 39.64 23.06 -5.31
C LEU A 45 40.22 23.13 -3.90
N ASN A 46 40.44 24.34 -3.35
CA ASN A 46 40.83 24.47 -1.95
C ASN A 46 39.60 24.14 -1.08
N ARG A 47 39.58 22.95 -0.49
CA ARG A 47 38.47 22.46 0.35
C ARG A 47 38.57 22.95 1.80
N GLU A 48 39.75 23.38 2.23
CA GLU A 48 40.01 23.87 3.57
C GLU A 48 39.63 25.35 3.65
N ILE A 49 38.90 25.72 4.70
CA ILE A 49 38.55 27.12 4.96
C ILE A 49 39.46 27.64 6.07
N ASP A 50 40.32 28.59 5.72
CA ASP A 50 41.23 29.18 6.69
C ASP A 50 40.56 30.39 7.37
N PHE A 51 40.33 30.32 8.67
CA PHE A 51 39.60 31.35 9.43
C PHE A 51 40.57 32.29 10.15
N ILE A 52 40.37 33.60 9.99
CA ILE A 52 41.30 34.63 10.50
C ILE A 52 41.29 34.73 12.04
N ASP A 53 40.11 34.57 12.63
CA ASP A 53 39.81 35.05 13.99
C ASP A 53 39.53 33.92 14.99
N THR A 54 40.15 32.75 14.85
CA THR A 54 39.89 31.57 15.70
C THR A 54 40.18 31.77 17.20
N ALA A 55 40.91 32.82 17.57
CA ALA A 55 41.30 33.13 18.95
C ALA A 55 40.33 34.05 19.72
N ARG A 56 39.29 34.62 19.08
CA ARG A 56 38.33 35.51 19.76
C ARG A 56 37.27 34.70 20.53
N SER A 57 37.41 34.71 21.86
CA SER A 57 36.48 34.15 22.86
C SER A 57 35.25 35.04 23.09
N GLU A 58 34.66 35.63 22.06
CA GLU A 58 33.36 36.31 22.23
C GLU A 58 32.25 35.27 22.09
N GLU A 59 31.36 35.18 23.10
CA GLU A 59 30.18 34.31 23.04
C GLU A 59 29.34 34.69 21.81
N ALA A 60 29.06 33.68 20.98
CA ALA A 60 28.24 33.86 19.78
C ALA A 60 26.85 34.33 20.17
N GLN A 61 26.36 35.39 19.54
CA GLN A 61 25.02 35.89 19.77
C GLN A 61 24.06 35.30 18.75
N GLU A 62 22.92 34.81 19.23
CA GLU A 62 21.85 34.26 18.42
C GLU A 62 20.71 35.26 18.25
N TYR A 63 20.18 35.34 17.04
CA TYR A 63 19.10 36.23 16.65
C TYR A 63 17.94 35.42 16.06
N ALA A 64 16.89 35.27 16.84
CA ALA A 64 15.67 34.57 16.42
C ALA A 64 14.73 35.50 15.62
N ILE A 65 14.18 34.96 14.54
CA ILE A 65 13.17 35.55 13.67
C ILE A 65 11.99 34.58 13.62
N GLU A 66 10.88 34.97 14.24
CA GLU A 66 9.64 34.20 14.24
C GLU A 66 8.77 34.62 13.06
N THR A 67 8.26 33.64 12.31
CA THR A 67 7.32 33.85 11.20
C THR A 67 6.04 33.03 11.42
N SER A 68 5.04 33.15 10.54
CA SER A 68 3.81 32.35 10.64
C SER A 68 4.05 30.85 10.40
N HIS A 69 5.15 30.48 9.75
CA HIS A 69 5.41 29.11 9.31
C HIS A 69 6.74 28.52 9.78
N ALA A 70 7.67 29.33 10.29
CA ALA A 70 8.98 28.87 10.73
C ALA A 70 9.67 29.84 11.70
N ASP A 71 10.54 29.30 12.53
CA ASP A 71 11.47 30.04 13.37
C ASP A 71 12.88 29.89 12.81
N TYR A 72 13.52 31.02 12.48
CA TYR A 72 14.88 31.09 11.95
C TYR A 72 15.81 31.65 13.01
N VAL A 73 16.93 30.98 13.26
CA VAL A 73 17.96 31.47 14.21
C VAL A 73 19.26 31.73 13.46
N PHE A 74 19.65 33.00 13.41
CA PHE A 74 20.92 33.44 12.87
C PHE A 74 21.95 33.60 13.98
N THR A 75 23.22 33.44 13.66
CA THR A 75 24.33 33.61 14.62
C THR A 75 25.37 34.56 14.08
N THR A 76 26.01 35.31 14.99
CA THR A 76 27.18 36.14 14.67
C THR A 76 28.37 35.32 14.16
N ASN A 77 28.43 34.03 14.48
CA ASN A 77 29.48 33.14 14.00
C ASN A 77 29.24 32.75 12.53
N GLY A 78 30.00 33.37 11.65
CA GLY A 78 29.98 33.25 10.20
C GLY A 78 28.85 34.06 9.56
N ALA A 79 28.04 34.78 10.35
CA ALA A 79 26.77 35.36 9.92
C ALA A 79 25.92 34.31 9.18
N THR A 80 25.66 33.19 9.86
CA THR A 80 25.05 31.98 9.28
C THR A 80 23.67 31.72 9.86
N LEU A 81 22.87 30.96 9.10
CA LEU A 81 21.61 30.40 9.60
C LEU A 81 21.94 29.11 10.36
N GLN A 82 21.77 29.13 11.67
CA GLN A 82 22.18 28.03 12.55
C GLN A 82 21.07 27.00 12.76
N ARG A 83 19.82 27.45 12.82
CA ARG A 83 18.67 26.57 13.03
C ARG A 83 17.45 27.08 12.29
N VAL A 84 16.68 26.15 11.74
CA VAL A 84 15.36 26.42 11.17
C VAL A 84 14.38 25.39 11.72
N THR A 85 13.29 25.87 12.32
CA THR A 85 12.21 25.03 12.82
C THR A 85 10.91 25.40 12.12
N PHE A 86 10.37 24.52 11.30
CA PHE A 86 9.10 24.71 10.60
C PHE A 86 7.92 24.29 11.48
N LYS A 87 6.85 25.09 11.48
CA LYS A 87 5.62 24.87 12.25
C LYS A 87 4.51 24.40 11.33
N PHE A 88 3.95 23.22 11.62
CA PHE A 88 2.82 22.66 10.89
C PHE A 88 1.62 22.48 11.81
N PRO A 89 0.49 23.15 11.57
CA PRO A 89 -0.68 23.03 12.42
C PRO A 89 -1.28 21.62 12.30
N ARG A 90 -1.53 20.96 13.44
CA ARG A 90 -2.09 19.60 13.48
C ARG A 90 -2.95 19.37 14.72
N ASP A 91 -4.24 19.13 14.52
CA ASP A 91 -5.18 18.65 15.57
C ASP A 91 -5.08 19.43 16.90
N GLY A 92 -4.89 20.75 16.83
CA GLY A 92 -4.78 21.63 18.02
C GLY A 92 -3.37 21.83 18.58
N HIS A 93 -2.33 21.22 18.00
CA HIS A 93 -0.93 21.41 18.36
C HIS A 93 -0.06 21.68 17.12
N ASP A 94 1.01 22.45 17.26
CA ASP A 94 1.96 22.68 16.17
C ASP A 94 3.03 21.57 16.16
N LEU A 95 3.09 20.83 15.06
CA LEU A 95 4.20 19.91 14.79
C LEU A 95 5.41 20.74 14.36
N ALA A 96 6.40 20.83 15.24
CA ALA A 96 7.66 21.51 14.97
C ALA A 96 8.69 20.54 14.38
N LEU A 97 9.21 20.84 13.18
CA LEU A 97 10.22 20.02 12.50
C LEU A 97 11.49 20.86 12.27
N THR A 98 12.65 20.35 12.69
CA THR A 98 13.92 21.08 12.64
C THR A 98 14.91 20.41 11.67
N PRO A 99 14.80 20.65 10.35
CA PRO A 99 15.67 20.03 9.34
C PRO A 99 17.05 20.72 9.19
N LEU A 100 17.29 21.80 9.92
CA LEU A 100 18.62 22.40 10.06
C LEU A 100 18.95 22.49 11.54
N HIS A 101 19.90 21.67 11.98
CA HIS A 101 20.40 21.66 13.34
C HIS A 101 21.68 22.48 13.49
N PRO A 102 21.99 22.98 14.69
CA PRO A 102 23.26 23.65 14.95
C PRO A 102 24.43 22.73 14.62
N ALA A 103 25.30 23.16 13.71
CA ALA A 103 26.53 22.45 13.36
C ALA A 103 27.46 22.40 14.59
N GLY A 104 28.02 21.21 14.88
CA GLY A 104 29.01 21.03 15.94
C GLY A 104 30.31 21.82 15.66
N GLU A 105 31.22 21.89 16.64
CA GLU A 105 32.49 22.60 16.45
C GLU A 105 33.37 22.01 15.33
N THR A 106 33.24 20.72 15.05
CA THR A 106 33.92 20.01 13.95
C THR A 106 33.28 20.24 12.58
N GLU A 107 32.13 20.90 12.53
CA GLU A 107 31.30 21.13 11.34
C GLU A 107 31.17 22.62 11.01
N LYS A 108 32.09 23.46 11.48
CA LYS A 108 32.07 24.91 11.24
C LYS A 108 31.98 25.28 9.75
N GLU A 109 32.56 24.43 8.89
CA GLU A 109 32.63 24.63 7.43
C GLU A 109 31.33 24.29 6.68
N SER A 110 30.39 23.58 7.31
CA SER A 110 29.12 23.16 6.68
C SER A 110 27.92 24.05 7.07
N ARG A 111 28.17 25.19 7.74
CA ARG A 111 27.12 26.10 8.20
C ARG A 111 26.36 26.75 7.04
N CYS A 112 25.04 26.89 7.19
CA CYS A 112 24.18 27.45 6.16
C CYS A 112 24.43 28.96 5.95
N PHE A 113 24.65 29.36 4.69
CA PHE A 113 25.04 30.72 4.28
C PHE A 113 26.43 31.18 4.74
N LEU A 114 27.32 30.22 5.04
CA LEU A 114 28.73 30.55 5.26
C LEU A 114 29.31 31.12 3.95
N VAL A 115 30.03 32.23 4.06
CA VAL A 115 30.78 32.80 2.93
C VAL A 115 32.24 32.56 3.21
N ALA A 116 32.85 31.68 2.42
CA ALA A 116 34.26 31.33 2.50
C ALA A 116 35.04 32.09 1.44
N LEU A 117 36.20 32.62 1.81
CA LEU A 117 37.14 33.23 0.89
C LEU A 117 38.24 32.21 0.54
N GLN A 118 38.90 32.38 -0.60
CA GLN A 118 39.98 31.48 -1.02
C GLN A 118 41.19 31.51 -0.07
N GLU A 119 41.51 32.69 0.47
CA GLU A 119 42.57 32.86 1.47
C GLU A 119 41.96 32.85 2.88
N LYS A 120 41.78 34.03 3.46
CA LYS A 120 41.50 34.25 4.87
C LYS A 120 40.04 34.66 5.06
N THR A 121 39.26 33.82 5.75
CA THR A 121 37.81 34.01 5.93
C THR A 121 37.50 34.64 7.30
N PRO A 122 36.76 35.76 7.37
CA PRO A 122 36.25 36.29 8.64
C PRO A 122 35.16 35.37 9.19
N PHE A 123 35.33 34.93 10.43
CA PHE A 123 34.35 34.08 11.11
C PHE A 123 33.47 34.85 12.10
N HIS A 124 33.92 35.96 12.67
CA HIS A 124 33.11 36.71 13.64
C HIS A 124 32.51 37.97 12.99
N TYR A 125 31.20 38.12 13.12
CA TYR A 125 30.45 39.27 12.61
C TYR A 125 29.77 40.00 13.76
N THR A 126 29.59 41.29 13.63
CA THR A 126 28.76 42.10 14.53
C THR A 126 27.41 42.39 13.88
N LEU A 127 26.35 42.50 14.67
CA LEU A 127 25.06 42.97 14.18
C LEU A 127 25.18 44.46 13.79
N ASP A 128 24.92 44.77 12.52
CA ASP A 128 24.89 46.15 11.99
C ASP A 128 23.49 46.77 12.14
N GLY A 129 22.44 45.96 11.98
CA GLY A 129 21.07 46.40 12.19
C GLY A 129 20.03 45.31 12.01
N ARG A 130 18.86 45.52 12.60
CA ARG A 130 17.66 44.69 12.44
C ARG A 130 16.45 45.59 12.21
N SER A 131 15.66 45.30 11.19
CA SER A 131 14.38 45.95 10.90
C SER A 131 13.30 44.88 10.83
N ASP A 132 12.20 45.10 11.54
CA ASP A 132 11.05 44.21 11.54
C ASP A 132 9.88 44.93 10.84
N GLU A 133 9.61 44.53 9.59
CA GLU A 133 8.59 45.12 8.74
C GLU A 133 7.32 44.26 8.74
N THR A 134 6.23 44.75 8.15
CA THR A 134 4.94 44.05 8.15
C THR A 134 5.00 42.69 7.46
N ASP A 135 5.75 42.56 6.36
CA ASP A 135 5.81 41.35 5.51
C ASP A 135 7.15 40.60 5.59
N ARG A 136 8.19 41.21 6.15
CA ARG A 136 9.57 40.68 6.18
C ARG A 136 10.35 41.14 7.39
N VAL A 137 11.43 40.43 7.71
CA VAL A 137 12.42 40.84 8.71
C VAL A 137 13.78 40.95 8.01
N ILE A 138 14.45 42.07 8.20
CA ILE A 138 15.77 42.35 7.62
C ILE A 138 16.79 42.34 8.74
N ILE A 139 17.82 41.50 8.64
CA ILE A 139 18.92 41.44 9.59
C ILE A 139 20.26 41.58 8.87
N ARG A 140 21.14 42.43 9.41
CA ARG A 140 22.42 42.81 8.80
C ARG A 140 23.57 42.44 9.72
N PHE A 141 24.55 41.74 9.17
CA PHE A 141 25.77 41.36 9.85
C PHE A 141 26.96 41.94 9.11
N LYS A 142 27.88 42.56 9.84
CA LYS A 142 29.08 43.17 9.30
C LYS A 142 30.33 42.52 9.89
N ALA A 143 31.30 42.23 9.05
CA ALA A 143 32.65 41.85 9.45
C ALA A 143 33.66 42.79 8.79
N GLU A 144 34.66 43.20 9.56
CA GLU A 144 35.67 44.14 9.14
C GLU A 144 37.04 43.55 9.50
N THR A 145 37.83 43.20 8.50
CA THR A 145 39.21 42.70 8.68
C THR A 145 40.21 43.61 7.95
N PRO A 146 41.53 43.40 8.12
CA PRO A 146 42.53 44.13 7.36
C PRO A 146 42.38 43.93 5.84
N ASP A 147 41.94 42.73 5.42
CA ASP A 147 41.92 42.33 4.01
C ASP A 147 40.57 42.55 3.32
N VAL A 148 39.46 42.53 4.07
CA VAL A 148 38.11 42.65 3.51
C VAL A 148 37.13 43.32 4.47
N SER A 149 36.20 44.11 3.94
CA SER A 149 34.95 44.46 4.63
C SER A 149 33.80 43.68 3.98
N MET A 150 32.98 43.01 4.78
CA MET A 150 31.86 42.22 4.31
C MET A 150 30.59 42.56 5.09
N LEU A 151 29.52 42.82 4.35
CA LEU A 151 28.18 43.05 4.89
C LEU A 151 27.23 42.01 4.28
N LYS A 152 26.60 41.21 5.15
CA LYS A 152 25.55 40.25 4.79
C LYS A 152 24.22 40.78 5.28
N THR A 153 23.29 41.00 4.36
CA THR A 153 21.91 41.36 4.71
C THR A 153 20.99 40.21 4.35
N PHE A 154 20.32 39.63 5.34
CA PHE A 154 19.30 38.62 5.15
C PHE A 154 17.92 39.25 5.23
N ILE A 155 17.06 38.94 4.26
CA ILE A 155 15.66 39.34 4.23
C ILE A 155 14.81 38.08 4.32
N VAL A 156 14.17 37.86 5.46
CA VAL A 156 13.32 36.71 5.74
C VAL A 156 11.86 37.13 5.56
N PHE A 157 11.15 36.50 4.63
CA PHE A 157 9.74 36.80 4.38
C PHE A 157 8.85 36.09 5.39
N LYS A 158 7.89 36.81 6.00
CA LYS A 158 7.05 36.25 7.07
C LYS A 158 6.02 35.24 6.58
N GLN A 159 5.61 35.34 5.31
CA GLN A 159 4.55 34.51 4.69
C GLN A 159 5.08 33.53 3.63
N LEU A 160 6.40 33.53 3.37
CA LEU A 160 7.02 32.72 2.31
C LEU A 160 8.26 32.02 2.87
N TYR A 161 8.54 30.81 2.42
CA TYR A 161 9.78 30.08 2.74
C TYR A 161 10.99 30.57 1.93
N ARG A 162 11.09 31.89 1.77
CA ARG A 162 12.11 32.57 0.97
C ARG A 162 13.02 33.38 1.88
N ILE A 163 14.32 33.25 1.64
CA ILE A 163 15.35 34.10 2.25
C ILE A 163 16.14 34.74 1.11
N ASP A 164 16.18 36.08 1.09
CA ASP A 164 17.10 36.79 0.20
C ASP A 164 18.38 37.13 0.96
N LEU A 165 19.53 36.87 0.34
CA LEU A 165 20.85 37.24 0.81
C LEU A 165 21.41 38.31 -0.11
N THR A 166 21.57 39.52 0.42
CA THR A 166 22.39 40.54 -0.20
C THR A 166 23.79 40.45 0.40
N LEU A 167 24.78 40.22 -0.47
CA LEU A 167 26.19 40.11 -0.12
C LEU A 167 26.95 41.30 -0.70
N ASP A 168 27.44 42.18 0.17
CA ASP A 168 28.30 43.31 -0.15
C ASP A 168 29.74 42.97 0.30
N ILE A 169 30.67 42.83 -0.64
CA ILE A 169 32.09 42.55 -0.34
C ILE A 169 32.94 43.68 -0.89
N GLN A 170 33.78 44.25 -0.03
CA GLN A 170 34.76 45.26 -0.38
C GLN A 170 36.17 44.74 -0.08
N PRO A 171 36.94 44.34 -1.11
CA PRO A 171 38.35 44.01 -0.97
C PRO A 171 39.15 45.23 -0.51
N LYS A 172 40.04 45.05 0.46
CA LYS A 172 41.02 46.06 0.90
C LYS A 172 42.43 45.72 0.43
N THR A 173 42.76 44.42 0.40
CA THR A 173 44.07 43.92 -0.02
C THR A 173 43.89 42.74 -0.96
N GLY A 174 44.48 42.82 -2.15
CA GLY A 174 44.48 41.71 -3.11
C GLY A 174 43.15 41.44 -3.80
N ALA A 175 43.10 40.33 -4.54
CA ALA A 175 41.90 39.84 -5.20
C ALA A 175 41.19 38.84 -4.28
N ILE A 176 39.86 38.89 -4.24
CA ILE A 176 39.06 37.99 -3.40
C ILE A 176 38.16 37.12 -4.27
N GLU A 177 38.12 35.83 -3.98
CA GLU A 177 37.20 34.87 -4.58
C GLU A 177 36.27 34.31 -3.50
N PRO A 178 35.00 34.77 -3.44
CA PRO A 178 34.03 34.34 -2.44
C PRO A 178 33.27 33.08 -2.88
N ARG A 179 32.89 32.25 -1.90
CA ARG A 179 32.07 31.06 -2.10
C ARG A 179 30.96 31.00 -1.05
N ILE A 180 29.73 30.71 -1.45
CA ILE A 180 28.59 30.52 -0.54
C ILE A 180 28.39 29.03 -0.31
N ILE A 181 28.25 28.63 0.96
CA ILE A 181 28.09 27.24 1.37
C ILE A 181 26.76 27.07 2.09
N PHE A 182 26.05 26.00 1.79
CA PHE A 182 24.90 25.57 2.60
C PHE A 182 24.71 24.04 2.54
N PRO A 183 24.34 23.40 3.67
CA PRO A 183 24.17 21.97 3.75
C PRO A 183 22.83 21.55 3.14
N SER A 184 22.66 20.24 2.91
CA SER A 184 21.35 19.64 2.67
C SER A 184 20.48 19.71 3.93
N PRO A 185 19.14 19.77 3.78
CA PRO A 185 18.26 19.51 4.91
C PRO A 185 18.50 18.10 5.44
N SER A 186 18.42 17.93 6.76
CA SER A 186 18.58 16.63 7.42
C SER A 186 17.71 16.58 8.67
N MET A 187 16.87 15.54 8.73
CA MET A 187 16.03 15.25 9.88
C MET A 187 16.63 14.09 10.67
N SER A 188 17.24 14.40 11.81
CA SER A 188 17.91 13.41 12.68
C SER A 188 17.02 12.24 13.12
N GLU A 189 15.69 12.41 13.13
CA GLU A 189 14.72 11.38 13.51
C GLU A 189 14.36 10.36 12.40
N LEU A 190 14.88 10.51 11.17
CA LEU A 190 14.44 9.76 9.97
C LEU A 190 15.49 8.78 9.38
N ALA A 191 16.52 8.45 10.17
CA ALA A 191 17.80 7.83 9.77
C ALA A 191 17.82 6.58 8.85
N ASP A 192 16.71 5.87 8.60
CA ASP A 192 16.73 4.64 7.77
C ASP A 192 16.19 4.80 6.32
N GLN A 193 15.60 5.95 5.95
CA GLN A 193 14.89 6.08 4.65
C GLN A 193 15.17 7.35 3.84
N ASP A 194 16.02 8.25 4.34
CA ASP A 194 16.27 9.56 3.74
C ASP A 194 17.24 9.50 2.56
N ARG A 195 16.71 9.42 1.35
CA ARG A 195 17.52 9.65 0.15
C ARG A 195 17.67 11.15 -0.06
N ILE A 196 18.83 11.69 0.32
CA ILE A 196 19.25 13.01 -0.15
C ILE A 196 19.34 13.01 -1.67
N ALA A 197 18.93 14.12 -2.27
CA ALA A 197 19.01 14.35 -3.69
C ALA A 197 19.54 15.76 -3.97
N ALA A 198 20.43 15.84 -4.96
CA ALA A 198 20.91 17.10 -5.50
C ALA A 198 19.85 17.72 -6.41
N ILE A 199 19.78 19.06 -6.41
CA ILE A 199 18.89 19.87 -7.23
C ILE A 199 19.75 20.79 -8.09
N MET A 200 19.58 20.72 -9.40
CA MET A 200 20.32 21.55 -10.33
C MET A 200 19.46 21.90 -11.54
N THR A 201 19.78 22.96 -12.27
CA THR A 201 19.17 23.23 -13.57
C THR A 201 19.98 22.65 -14.70
N ASN A 202 19.32 22.07 -15.71
CA ASN A 202 19.95 21.72 -16.97
C ASN A 202 20.11 22.94 -17.89
N GLU A 203 20.70 22.73 -19.07
CA GLU A 203 20.94 23.76 -20.09
C GLU A 203 19.65 24.48 -20.54
N HIS A 204 18.50 23.83 -20.41
CA HIS A 204 17.19 24.42 -20.73
C HIS A 204 16.57 25.20 -19.56
N GLY A 205 17.30 25.42 -18.47
CA GLY A 205 16.83 26.13 -17.28
C GLY A 205 15.79 25.36 -16.47
N THR A 206 15.63 24.05 -16.73
CA THR A 206 14.67 23.21 -16.00
C THR A 206 15.32 22.51 -14.82
N VAL A 207 14.63 22.48 -13.69
CA VAL A 207 15.10 21.79 -12.48
C VAL A 207 15.11 20.28 -12.70
N VAL A 208 16.25 19.67 -12.38
CA VAL A 208 16.54 18.24 -12.40
C VAL A 208 16.95 17.80 -10.99
N VAL A 209 16.53 16.60 -10.62
CA VAL A 209 16.84 15.98 -9.32
C VAL A 209 17.66 14.72 -9.55
N GLU A 210 18.88 14.68 -8.99
CA GLU A 210 19.74 13.49 -9.06
C GLU A 210 19.82 12.84 -7.68
N LYS A 211 19.48 11.55 -7.62
CA LYS A 211 19.45 10.75 -6.39
C LYS A 211 20.69 9.86 -6.25
N ASN A 212 21.44 9.68 -7.33
CA ASN A 212 22.68 8.91 -7.30
C ASN A 212 23.87 9.83 -7.03
N LEU A 213 24.23 9.92 -5.75
CA LEU A 213 25.24 10.86 -5.27
C LEU A 213 26.65 10.59 -5.82
N THR A 214 26.97 9.35 -6.22
CA THR A 214 28.29 9.03 -6.79
C THR A 214 28.55 9.69 -8.14
N LYS A 215 27.49 10.08 -8.87
CA LYS A 215 27.64 10.86 -10.11
C LYS A 215 28.01 12.32 -9.87
N LEU A 216 27.82 12.81 -8.64
CA LEU A 216 28.07 14.21 -8.29
C LEU A 216 29.55 14.44 -7.93
N GLU A 217 30.28 13.38 -7.60
CA GLU A 217 31.70 13.47 -7.24
C GLU A 217 32.53 14.01 -8.41
N GLY A 218 33.12 15.18 -8.22
CA GLY A 218 33.93 15.86 -9.24
C GLY A 218 33.13 16.54 -10.35
N ALA A 219 31.80 16.52 -10.28
CA ALA A 219 30.94 17.25 -11.22
C ALA A 219 30.76 18.72 -10.81
N GLY A 220 30.68 19.60 -11.80
CA GLY A 220 30.42 21.02 -11.62
C GLY A 220 29.45 21.55 -12.68
N TRP A 221 28.65 22.54 -12.30
CA TRP A 221 27.64 23.18 -13.15
C TRP A 221 28.01 24.64 -13.35
N PHE A 222 27.96 25.11 -14.60
CA PHE A 222 28.26 26.50 -14.93
C PHE A 222 26.99 27.34 -14.84
N GLU A 223 27.06 28.45 -14.11
CA GLU A 223 25.98 29.43 -13.95
C GLU A 223 24.57 28.83 -13.77
N PRO A 224 24.37 27.90 -12.80
CA PRO A 224 23.08 27.27 -12.60
C PRO A 224 22.04 28.30 -12.15
N SER A 225 20.89 28.35 -12.82
CA SER A 225 19.78 29.25 -12.43
C SER A 225 18.99 28.76 -11.21
N ALA A 226 19.11 27.48 -10.85
CA ALA A 226 18.72 26.95 -9.55
C ALA A 226 19.68 25.81 -9.14
N PHE A 227 20.12 25.80 -7.88
CA PHE A 227 21.10 24.85 -7.38
C PHE A 227 20.94 24.61 -5.88
N GLY A 228 21.01 23.37 -5.42
CA GLY A 228 20.75 23.05 -4.02
C GLY A 228 20.64 21.56 -3.72
N ALA A 229 20.09 21.24 -2.56
CA ALA A 229 19.90 19.89 -2.10
C ALA A 229 18.54 19.71 -1.43
N SER A 230 18.11 18.46 -1.32
CA SER A 230 16.84 18.13 -0.72
C SER A 230 16.85 16.75 -0.08
N ASP A 231 16.01 16.55 0.93
CA ASP A 231 15.79 15.26 1.57
C ASP A 231 14.39 14.75 1.20
N LYS A 232 13.77 13.92 2.05
CA LYS A 232 12.41 13.42 1.83
C LYS A 232 11.33 14.51 1.89
N TYR A 233 11.49 15.52 2.75
CA TYR A 233 10.42 16.46 3.13
C TYR A 233 10.75 17.94 2.91
N PHE A 234 12.00 18.32 2.68
CA PHE A 234 12.50 19.70 2.63
C PHE A 234 13.43 19.92 1.43
N VAL A 235 13.52 21.17 0.98
CA VAL A 235 14.39 21.63 -0.10
C VAL A 235 15.11 22.88 0.35
N TYR A 236 16.44 22.87 0.22
CA TYR A 236 17.29 24.06 0.31
C TYR A 236 17.91 24.31 -1.04
N ALA A 237 17.51 25.39 -1.72
CA ALA A 237 18.02 25.69 -3.05
C ALA A 237 18.10 27.20 -3.30
N MET A 238 19.17 27.61 -3.97
CA MET A 238 19.21 28.91 -4.63
C MET A 238 18.24 28.86 -5.83
N ILE A 239 17.40 29.87 -5.94
CA ILE A 239 16.33 29.97 -6.96
C ILE A 239 16.50 31.16 -7.89
N LYS A 240 17.25 32.18 -7.47
CA LYS A 240 17.51 33.37 -8.26
C LYS A 240 18.87 33.94 -7.90
N ASP A 241 19.61 34.31 -8.92
CA ASP A 241 20.89 34.97 -8.84
C ASP A 241 20.87 36.11 -9.86
N ALA A 242 20.48 37.31 -9.42
CA ALA A 242 20.18 38.40 -10.33
C ALA A 242 21.45 39.04 -10.92
N GLU A 243 22.55 38.99 -10.19
CA GLU A 243 23.83 39.62 -10.53
C GLU A 243 24.91 38.60 -10.92
N HIS A 244 24.51 37.36 -11.24
CA HIS A 244 25.38 36.28 -11.70
C HIS A 244 26.57 36.02 -10.75
N PHE A 245 26.30 35.96 -9.44
CA PHE A 245 27.28 35.56 -8.45
C PHE A 245 27.83 34.17 -8.78
N THR A 246 26.96 33.19 -8.97
CA THR A 246 27.30 31.79 -9.12
C THR A 246 27.89 31.54 -10.50
N GLN A 247 29.22 31.56 -10.60
CA GLN A 247 29.95 31.17 -11.80
C GLN A 247 29.97 29.65 -11.95
N ARG A 248 30.13 28.94 -10.82
CA ARG A 248 30.11 27.48 -10.75
C ARG A 248 29.36 27.01 -9.51
N GLY A 249 28.54 25.97 -9.66
CA GLY A 249 27.95 25.21 -8.56
C GLY A 249 28.55 23.81 -8.49
N TYR A 250 28.81 23.30 -7.29
CA TYR A 250 29.25 21.92 -7.09
C TYR A 250 28.86 21.41 -5.70
N TYR A 251 29.02 20.10 -5.49
CA TYR A 251 28.75 19.45 -4.22
C TYR A 251 30.05 18.96 -3.57
N ASN A 252 30.19 19.17 -2.27
CA ASN A 252 31.29 18.64 -1.46
C ASN A 252 30.73 17.77 -0.33
N HIS A 253 31.61 17.02 0.34
CA HIS A 253 31.28 16.11 1.45
C HIS A 253 30.06 15.24 1.15
N VAL A 254 30.19 14.41 0.11
CA VAL A 254 29.12 13.52 -0.34
C VAL A 254 29.08 12.28 0.55
N SER A 255 28.10 12.21 1.45
CA SER A 255 27.78 11.00 2.21
C SER A 255 26.31 10.61 1.97
N SER A 256 25.88 9.45 2.43
CA SER A 256 24.47 9.04 2.32
C SER A 256 23.51 9.96 3.10
N GLU A 257 24.00 10.70 4.10
CA GLU A 257 23.20 11.45 5.08
C GLU A 257 23.47 12.96 5.09
N HIS A 258 24.54 13.40 4.41
CA HIS A 258 24.91 14.80 4.30
C HIS A 258 25.45 15.10 2.90
N LEU A 259 25.00 16.21 2.33
CA LEU A 259 25.48 16.76 1.08
C LEU A 259 25.68 18.28 1.26
N VAL A 260 26.88 18.79 1.00
CA VAL A 260 27.15 20.23 1.11
C VAL A 260 27.13 20.86 -0.27
N THR A 261 26.32 21.90 -0.43
CA THR A 261 26.21 22.67 -1.67
C THR A 261 27.16 23.87 -1.61
N LEU A 262 27.91 24.10 -2.69
CA LEU A 262 28.80 25.26 -2.84
C LEU A 262 28.48 26.03 -4.12
N LEU A 263 28.36 27.35 -3.97
CA LEU A 263 28.22 28.31 -5.05
C LEU A 263 29.47 29.17 -5.09
N GLU A 264 30.19 29.12 -6.20
CA GLU A 264 31.45 29.83 -6.39
C GLU A 264 31.23 31.15 -7.11
N GLY A 265 31.72 32.22 -6.49
CA GLY A 265 31.67 33.59 -6.96
C GLY A 265 32.76 33.93 -7.97
N PRO A 266 32.69 35.10 -8.65
CA PRO A 266 33.78 35.59 -9.47
C PRO A 266 34.90 36.19 -8.60
N VAL A 267 36.11 36.24 -9.15
CA VAL A 267 37.22 37.01 -8.56
C VAL A 267 36.92 38.50 -8.65
N ILE A 268 37.05 39.22 -7.54
CA ILE A 268 36.81 40.67 -7.45
C ILE A 268 38.03 41.43 -6.93
N HIS A 269 38.21 42.65 -7.45
CA HIS A 269 39.23 43.62 -7.03
C HIS A 269 38.63 44.90 -6.44
N GLU A 270 37.33 45.14 -6.70
CA GLU A 270 36.59 46.32 -6.25
C GLU A 270 35.33 45.90 -5.50
N ALA A 271 34.70 46.86 -4.83
CA ALA A 271 33.48 46.62 -4.08
C ALA A 271 32.37 46.13 -5.01
N LYS A 272 31.75 44.99 -4.66
CA LYS A 272 30.67 44.41 -5.44
C LYS A 272 29.55 43.91 -4.54
N ARG A 273 28.33 44.01 -5.08
CA ARG A 273 27.08 43.63 -4.44
C ARG A 273 26.37 42.56 -5.25
N TRP A 274 25.88 41.54 -4.58
CA TRP A 274 25.04 40.49 -5.18
C TRP A 274 23.78 40.26 -4.36
N ASN A 275 22.69 39.91 -5.03
CA ASN A 275 21.40 39.57 -4.45
C ASN A 275 21.00 38.16 -4.92
N LEU A 276 21.06 37.23 -3.98
CA LEU A 276 20.64 35.85 -4.20
C LEU A 276 19.34 35.58 -3.45
N SER A 277 18.45 34.80 -4.05
CA SER A 277 17.25 34.29 -3.39
C SER A 277 17.35 32.79 -3.19
N PHE A 278 16.93 32.35 -2.01
CA PHE A 278 16.93 30.95 -1.61
C PHE A 278 15.54 30.51 -1.16
N TYR A 279 15.17 29.30 -1.56
CA TYR A 279 14.07 28.56 -0.97
C TYR A 279 14.61 27.69 0.16
N ILE A 280 14.13 27.89 1.38
CA ILE A 280 14.47 27.12 2.58
C ILE A 280 13.15 26.68 3.21
N GLY A 281 12.63 25.53 2.78
CA GLY A 281 11.25 25.18 3.10
C GLY A 281 10.85 23.73 2.82
N PRO A 282 9.59 23.36 3.17
CA PRO A 282 9.06 22.03 2.95
C PRO A 282 8.75 21.73 1.48
N LYS A 283 8.79 20.47 1.09
CA LYS A 283 8.37 19.93 -0.22
C LYS A 283 6.85 19.89 -0.33
N THR A 284 6.24 21.07 -0.42
CA THR A 284 4.80 21.22 -0.65
C THR A 284 4.51 22.17 -1.82
N GLU A 285 3.42 21.92 -2.55
CA GLU A 285 2.98 22.83 -3.63
C GLU A 285 2.67 24.24 -3.08
N GLU A 286 2.02 24.30 -1.91
CA GLU A 286 1.65 25.54 -1.22
C GLU A 286 2.87 26.40 -0.84
N GLY A 287 3.97 25.77 -0.43
CA GLY A 287 5.21 26.46 -0.08
C GLY A 287 6.07 26.86 -1.29
N MET A 288 6.22 25.96 -2.27
CA MET A 288 7.16 26.15 -3.38
C MET A 288 6.61 27.06 -4.49
N ARG A 289 5.34 26.88 -4.86
CA ARG A 289 4.76 27.55 -6.03
C ARG A 289 4.76 29.09 -5.93
N PRO A 290 4.48 29.72 -4.78
CA PRO A 290 4.57 31.18 -4.64
C PRO A 290 5.99 31.73 -4.74
N VAL A 291 7.00 30.89 -4.51
CA VAL A 291 8.41 31.30 -4.48
C VAL A 291 9.12 31.02 -5.81
N ASP A 292 9.07 29.77 -6.28
CA ASP A 292 9.55 29.37 -7.62
C ASP A 292 8.81 28.12 -8.11
N PRO A 293 7.95 28.23 -9.15
CA PRO A 293 7.21 27.11 -9.72
C PRO A 293 8.10 25.98 -10.24
N ARG A 294 9.36 26.25 -10.60
CA ARG A 294 10.29 25.23 -11.11
C ARG A 294 10.62 24.18 -10.06
N LEU A 295 10.54 24.53 -8.78
CA LEU A 295 10.79 23.62 -7.66
C LEU A 295 9.70 22.55 -7.50
N GLU A 296 8.51 22.71 -8.11
CA GLU A 296 7.49 21.66 -8.11
C GLU A 296 7.98 20.35 -8.72
N LYS A 297 8.97 20.39 -9.63
CA LYS A 297 9.62 19.18 -10.19
C LYS A 297 10.36 18.34 -9.14
N THR A 298 10.64 18.91 -7.97
CA THR A 298 11.23 18.18 -6.84
C THR A 298 10.21 17.32 -6.09
N LEU A 299 8.91 17.55 -6.33
CA LEU A 299 7.82 16.71 -5.86
C LEU A 299 7.75 15.46 -6.74
N ASP A 300 8.28 14.34 -6.24
CA ASP A 300 8.36 13.09 -7.00
C ASP A 300 6.99 12.37 -7.07
N TYR A 301 6.05 12.94 -7.84
CA TYR A 301 4.68 12.44 -8.02
C TYR A 301 4.57 11.25 -8.99
N ALA A 302 5.48 10.27 -8.91
CA ALA A 302 5.51 9.08 -9.77
C ALA A 302 5.76 9.37 -11.28
N GLY A 303 6.49 10.44 -11.59
CA GLY A 303 6.95 10.74 -12.96
C GLY A 303 5.80 10.91 -13.95
N TRP A 304 5.66 10.00 -14.91
CA TRP A 304 4.59 10.04 -15.92
C TRP A 304 3.17 9.91 -15.34
N LEU A 305 3.03 9.37 -14.12
CA LEU A 305 1.75 9.23 -13.41
C LEU A 305 1.33 10.48 -12.61
N THR A 306 2.11 11.57 -12.69
CA THR A 306 1.84 12.83 -11.97
C THR A 306 0.38 13.32 -12.05
N PRO A 307 -0.31 13.29 -13.21
CA PRO A 307 -1.71 13.73 -13.27
C PRO A 307 -2.64 12.92 -12.37
N ILE A 308 -2.42 11.60 -12.28
CA ILE A 308 -3.20 10.71 -11.43
C ILE A 308 -2.88 11.02 -9.96
N SER A 309 -1.61 11.19 -9.64
CA SER A 309 -1.15 11.54 -8.29
C SER A 309 -1.79 12.86 -7.79
N GLN A 310 -1.86 13.88 -8.65
CA GLN A 310 -2.48 15.16 -8.33
C GLN A 310 -3.99 15.03 -8.05
N VAL A 311 -4.71 14.24 -8.85
CA VAL A 311 -6.14 13.97 -8.63
C VAL A 311 -6.36 13.25 -7.30
N LEU A 312 -5.56 12.22 -7.01
CA LEU A 312 -5.63 11.49 -5.74
C LEU A 312 -5.31 12.38 -4.54
N LEU A 313 -4.30 13.25 -4.63
CA LEU A 313 -3.94 14.18 -3.57
C LEU A 313 -5.05 15.21 -3.30
N LYS A 314 -5.65 15.78 -4.35
CA LYS A 314 -6.81 16.69 -4.20
C LYS A 314 -7.99 15.99 -3.54
N LEU A 315 -8.28 14.76 -3.96
CA LEU A 315 -9.32 13.94 -3.34
C LEU A 315 -9.01 13.64 -1.87
N MET A 316 -7.76 13.32 -1.54
CA MET A 316 -7.32 13.07 -0.16
C MET A 316 -7.50 14.32 0.71
N LYS A 317 -7.07 15.50 0.24
CA LYS A 317 -7.27 16.79 0.95
C LYS A 317 -8.77 17.09 1.14
N PHE A 318 -9.59 16.88 0.12
CA PHE A 318 -11.04 17.05 0.20
C PHE A 318 -11.66 16.14 1.25
N LEU A 319 -11.35 14.84 1.25
CA LEU A 319 -11.87 13.89 2.24
C LEU A 319 -11.40 14.23 3.66
N TYR A 320 -10.16 14.74 3.80
CA TYR A 320 -9.62 15.15 5.09
C TYR A 320 -10.40 16.30 5.73
N GLN A 321 -10.92 17.25 4.94
CA GLN A 321 -11.74 18.35 5.44
C GLN A 321 -13.01 17.89 6.18
N TYR A 322 -13.48 16.66 5.92
CA TYR A 322 -14.63 16.09 6.62
C TYR A 322 -14.22 15.10 7.70
N LEU A 323 -13.28 14.21 7.39
CA LEU A 323 -12.92 13.09 8.26
C LEU A 323 -11.91 13.45 9.35
N HIS A 324 -11.07 14.47 9.14
CA HIS A 324 -10.02 14.94 10.05
C HIS A 324 -9.07 13.82 10.54
N ASN A 325 -8.95 12.72 9.79
CA ASN A 325 -8.07 11.60 10.12
C ASN A 325 -7.58 10.93 8.84
N TYR A 326 -6.25 10.92 8.62
CA TYR A 326 -5.67 10.38 7.39
C TYR A 326 -5.92 8.89 7.18
N GLY A 327 -6.01 8.08 8.25
CA GLY A 327 -6.33 6.66 8.11
C GLY A 327 -7.76 6.44 7.60
N LEU A 328 -8.73 7.18 8.13
CA LEU A 328 -10.11 7.17 7.62
C LEU A 328 -10.20 7.69 6.18
N VAL A 329 -9.42 8.74 5.86
CA VAL A 329 -9.33 9.27 4.50
C VAL A 329 -8.81 8.21 3.53
N ILE A 330 -7.75 7.48 3.89
CA ILE A 330 -7.22 6.39 3.06
C ILE A 330 -8.30 5.32 2.84
N ILE A 331 -8.99 4.90 3.90
CA ILE A 331 -10.10 3.93 3.81
C ILE A 331 -11.20 4.43 2.86
N ALA A 332 -11.69 5.65 3.08
CA ALA A 332 -12.76 6.25 2.27
C ALA A 332 -12.36 6.41 0.80
N MET A 333 -11.13 6.85 0.55
CA MET A 333 -10.57 6.95 -0.79
C MET A 333 -10.47 5.57 -1.46
N THR A 334 -10.02 4.54 -0.75
CA THR A 334 -9.99 3.17 -1.27
C THR A 334 -11.39 2.69 -1.65
N VAL A 335 -12.38 2.91 -0.78
CA VAL A 335 -13.78 2.54 -1.04
C VAL A 335 -14.28 3.26 -2.30
N LEU A 336 -14.05 4.56 -2.42
CA LEU A 336 -14.48 5.35 -3.57
C LEU A 336 -13.84 4.86 -4.88
N LEU A 337 -12.52 4.62 -4.88
CA LEU A 337 -11.80 4.09 -6.03
C LEU A 337 -12.32 2.69 -6.41
N LYS A 338 -12.61 1.84 -5.43
CA LYS A 338 -13.19 0.51 -5.66
C LYS A 338 -14.61 0.58 -6.22
N LEU A 339 -15.46 1.48 -5.72
CA LEU A 339 -16.81 1.69 -6.25
C LEU A 339 -16.77 2.19 -7.70
N MET A 340 -15.85 3.11 -8.02
CA MET A 340 -15.63 3.59 -9.38
C MET A 340 -15.16 2.48 -10.33
N LEU A 341 -14.28 1.58 -9.86
CA LEU A 341 -13.75 0.47 -10.65
C LEU A 341 -14.65 -0.78 -10.65
N LEU A 342 -15.68 -0.84 -9.79
CA LEU A 342 -16.59 -1.98 -9.64
C LEU A 342 -17.22 -2.46 -10.97
N PRO A 343 -17.84 -1.61 -11.82
CA PRO A 343 -18.44 -2.07 -13.07
C PRO A 343 -17.41 -2.73 -13.99
N PHE A 344 -16.16 -2.26 -13.96
CA PHE A 344 -15.07 -2.84 -14.72
C PHE A 344 -14.63 -4.20 -14.15
N THR A 345 -14.48 -4.29 -12.82
CA THR A 345 -14.10 -5.54 -12.14
C THR A 345 -15.14 -6.63 -12.39
N LEU A 346 -16.44 -6.32 -12.30
CA LEU A 346 -17.52 -7.29 -12.59
C LEU A 346 -17.52 -7.78 -14.04
N LYS A 347 -17.19 -6.90 -15.00
CA LYS A 347 -17.08 -7.27 -16.43
C LYS A 347 -15.87 -8.16 -16.68
N SER A 348 -14.74 -7.89 -16.02
CA SER A 348 -13.54 -8.72 -16.08
C SER A 348 -13.75 -10.11 -15.48
N ASP A 349 -14.43 -10.20 -14.33
CA ASP A 349 -14.82 -11.46 -13.69
C ASP A 349 -15.60 -12.40 -14.62
N LYS A 350 -16.54 -11.83 -15.40
CA LYS A 350 -17.32 -12.60 -16.37
C LYS A 350 -16.42 -13.22 -17.44
N LYS A 351 -15.51 -12.42 -18.00
CA LYS A 351 -14.51 -12.88 -18.97
C LYS A 351 -13.55 -13.91 -18.39
N MET A 352 -13.27 -13.86 -17.09
CA MET A 352 -12.45 -14.85 -16.40
C MET A 352 -13.13 -16.23 -16.36
N LYS A 353 -14.44 -16.29 -16.13
CA LYS A 353 -15.20 -17.55 -16.18
C LYS A 353 -15.17 -18.17 -17.58
N GLU A 354 -15.37 -17.36 -18.61
CA GLU A 354 -15.27 -17.77 -20.02
C GLU A 354 -13.85 -18.27 -20.34
N GLY A 355 -12.81 -17.60 -19.83
CA GLY A 355 -11.42 -18.03 -19.95
C GLY A 355 -11.08 -19.33 -19.21
N ALA A 356 -11.72 -19.60 -18.07
CA ALA A 356 -11.55 -20.86 -17.34
C ALA A 356 -12.12 -22.05 -18.12
N GLU A 357 -13.28 -21.86 -18.77
CA GLU A 357 -13.86 -22.87 -19.67
C GLU A 357 -12.96 -23.14 -20.88
N LEU A 358 -12.36 -22.08 -21.46
CA LEU A 358 -11.37 -22.19 -22.53
C LEU A 358 -10.15 -23.02 -22.09
N GLN A 359 -9.61 -22.79 -20.88
CA GLN A 359 -8.50 -23.59 -20.34
C GLN A 359 -8.87 -25.08 -20.18
N ARG A 360 -10.10 -25.40 -19.77
CA ARG A 360 -10.57 -26.79 -19.69
C ARG A 360 -10.62 -27.44 -21.08
N LYS A 361 -11.14 -26.74 -22.08
CA LYS A 361 -11.17 -27.20 -23.49
C LYS A 361 -9.76 -27.37 -24.06
N MET A 362 -8.84 -26.45 -23.75
CA MET A 362 -7.42 -26.55 -24.10
C MET A 362 -6.75 -27.79 -23.49
N ALA A 363 -7.03 -28.09 -22.22
CA ALA A 363 -6.50 -29.27 -21.54
C ALA A 363 -7.06 -30.57 -22.14
N TYR A 364 -8.34 -30.58 -22.53
CA TYR A 364 -8.96 -31.69 -23.25
C TYR A 364 -8.31 -31.91 -24.61
N LEU A 365 -8.11 -30.85 -25.41
CA LEU A 365 -7.41 -30.88 -26.69
C LEU A 365 -5.99 -31.44 -26.56
N LYS A 366 -5.25 -30.97 -25.55
CA LYS A 366 -3.89 -31.45 -25.26
C LYS A 366 -3.86 -32.94 -24.94
N LYS A 367 -4.86 -33.47 -24.23
CA LYS A 367 -5.00 -34.91 -23.96
C LYS A 367 -5.40 -35.68 -25.22
N LYS A 368 -6.36 -35.17 -26.00
CA LYS A 368 -6.89 -35.82 -27.21
C LYS A 368 -5.85 -35.96 -28.33
N TYR A 369 -4.99 -34.96 -28.50
CA TYR A 369 -3.95 -34.93 -29.54
C TYR A 369 -2.54 -35.07 -28.95
N GLN A 370 -2.38 -35.88 -27.90
CA GLN A 370 -1.08 -36.11 -27.24
C GLN A 370 0.01 -36.62 -28.20
N HIS A 371 -0.39 -37.35 -29.24
CA HIS A 371 0.50 -37.95 -30.23
C HIS A 371 0.56 -37.19 -31.57
N ASP A 372 -0.15 -36.06 -31.72
CA ASP A 372 -0.21 -35.28 -32.96
C ASP A 372 -0.06 -33.77 -32.66
N PRO A 373 1.19 -33.28 -32.54
CA PRO A 373 1.48 -31.91 -32.12
C PRO A 373 1.11 -30.86 -33.17
N GLU A 374 1.02 -31.21 -34.46
CA GLU A 374 0.61 -30.27 -35.51
C GLU A 374 -0.90 -30.02 -35.46
N LYS A 375 -1.69 -31.10 -35.37
CA LYS A 375 -3.15 -31.00 -35.27
C LYS A 375 -3.58 -30.33 -33.97
N LEU A 376 -2.84 -30.56 -32.88
CA LEU A 376 -3.03 -29.84 -31.62
C LEU A 376 -2.89 -28.32 -31.80
N LYS A 377 -1.85 -27.84 -32.51
CA LYS A 377 -1.63 -26.40 -32.71
C LYS A 377 -2.74 -25.76 -33.53
N ILE A 378 -3.21 -26.44 -34.59
CA ILE A 378 -4.30 -25.96 -35.45
C ILE A 378 -5.60 -25.82 -34.66
N GLU A 379 -5.99 -26.86 -33.92
CA GLU A 379 -7.22 -26.86 -33.13
C GLU A 379 -7.15 -25.89 -31.95
N GLN A 380 -5.98 -25.73 -31.32
CA GLN A 380 -5.77 -24.69 -30.31
C GLN A 380 -5.92 -23.29 -30.90
N ALA A 381 -5.35 -23.03 -32.08
CA ALA A 381 -5.46 -21.74 -32.77
C ALA A 381 -6.92 -21.44 -33.16
N ALA A 382 -7.65 -22.41 -33.70
CA ALA A 382 -9.07 -22.28 -34.03
C ALA A 382 -9.91 -21.98 -32.78
N LEU A 383 -9.60 -22.62 -31.66
CA LEU A 383 -10.27 -22.37 -30.39
C LEU A 383 -9.96 -20.97 -29.82
N ILE A 384 -8.72 -20.49 -29.93
CA ILE A 384 -8.32 -19.12 -29.55
C ILE A 384 -9.00 -18.09 -30.45
N GLN A 385 -9.11 -18.35 -31.76
CA GLN A 385 -9.78 -17.44 -32.68
C GLN A 385 -11.27 -17.31 -32.37
N LYS A 386 -11.91 -18.39 -31.91
CA LYS A 386 -13.34 -18.43 -31.57
C LYS A 386 -13.67 -17.82 -30.19
N TYR A 387 -12.80 -18.00 -29.20
CA TYR A 387 -13.07 -17.61 -27.80
C TYR A 387 -12.13 -16.52 -27.25
N GLY A 388 -11.15 -16.06 -28.03
CA GLY A 388 -10.12 -15.12 -27.61
C GLY A 388 -8.93 -15.78 -26.90
N LEU A 389 -7.93 -14.97 -26.55
CA LEU A 389 -6.71 -15.42 -25.88
C LEU A 389 -6.96 -15.80 -24.40
N PRO A 390 -6.52 -16.99 -23.95
CA PRO A 390 -6.63 -17.39 -22.55
C PRO A 390 -5.77 -16.49 -21.65
N GLY A 391 -6.37 -15.95 -20.59
CA GLY A 391 -5.64 -15.31 -19.47
C GLY A 391 -5.57 -13.78 -19.48
N LEU A 392 -5.75 -13.10 -20.62
CA LEU A 392 -5.71 -11.63 -20.68
C LEU A 392 -6.87 -10.95 -19.94
N GLY A 393 -8.01 -11.62 -19.79
CA GLY A 393 -9.17 -11.09 -19.07
C GLY A 393 -9.08 -11.17 -17.55
N GLY A 394 -8.26 -12.07 -17.00
CA GLY A 394 -8.21 -12.37 -15.56
C GLY A 394 -7.24 -11.49 -14.76
N CYS A 395 -6.18 -10.98 -15.40
CA CYS A 395 -5.23 -10.04 -14.78
C CYS A 395 -5.61 -8.57 -14.98
N LEU A 396 -6.66 -8.31 -15.78
CA LEU A 396 -7.09 -6.97 -16.16
C LEU A 396 -7.44 -6.05 -14.97
N PRO A 397 -8.11 -6.51 -13.89
CA PRO A 397 -8.37 -5.68 -12.71
C PRO A 397 -7.07 -5.29 -11.99
N THR A 398 -6.12 -6.22 -11.91
CA THR A 398 -4.79 -5.97 -11.34
C THR A 398 -4.03 -4.93 -12.17
N PHE A 399 -4.14 -4.98 -13.49
CA PHE A 399 -3.52 -3.99 -14.38
C PHE A 399 -4.05 -2.58 -14.20
N ILE A 400 -5.37 -2.42 -14.04
CA ILE A 400 -5.95 -1.11 -13.76
C ILE A 400 -5.55 -0.59 -12.38
N GLN A 401 -5.32 -1.48 -11.41
CA GLN A 401 -4.94 -1.08 -10.06
C GLN A 401 -3.46 -0.64 -9.95
N PHE A 402 -2.57 -1.07 -10.87
CA PHE A 402 -1.15 -0.70 -10.82
C PHE A 402 -0.90 0.82 -10.91
N PRO A 403 -1.43 1.57 -11.91
CA PRO A 403 -1.24 3.02 -11.96
C PRO A 403 -1.66 3.74 -10.68
N ILE A 404 -2.77 3.32 -10.07
CA ILE A 404 -3.28 3.89 -8.82
C ILE A 404 -2.31 3.60 -7.68
N PHE A 405 -1.85 2.36 -7.55
CA PHE A 405 -0.87 1.97 -6.52
C PHE A 405 0.44 2.75 -6.65
N PHE A 406 0.99 2.87 -7.87
CA PHE A 406 2.23 3.60 -8.12
C PHE A 406 2.08 5.12 -7.95
N ALA A 407 0.91 5.69 -8.24
CA ALA A 407 0.61 7.09 -7.95
C ALA A 407 0.45 7.34 -6.44
N LEU A 408 -0.15 6.40 -5.72
CA LEU A 408 -0.46 6.54 -4.30
C LEU A 408 0.78 6.37 -3.40
N ASN A 409 1.70 5.47 -3.76
CA ASN A 409 2.91 5.21 -2.95
C ASN A 409 3.73 6.47 -2.62
N PRO A 410 4.18 7.31 -3.59
CA PRO A 410 4.96 8.50 -3.26
C PRO A 410 4.15 9.56 -2.50
N ILE A 411 2.83 9.63 -2.72
CA ILE A 411 1.94 10.51 -1.95
C ILE A 411 1.95 10.08 -0.48
N LEU A 412 1.81 8.78 -0.20
CA LEU A 412 1.70 8.30 1.17
C LEU A 412 3.05 8.29 1.90
N VAL A 413 4.15 8.09 1.18
CA VAL A 413 5.50 8.04 1.75
C VAL A 413 6.10 9.43 1.94
N SER A 414 5.98 10.32 0.96
CA SER A 414 6.70 11.60 0.93
C SER A 414 5.85 12.81 1.33
N SER A 415 4.55 12.61 1.63
CA SER A 415 3.72 13.72 2.11
C SER A 415 4.02 14.02 3.57
N LEU A 416 4.42 15.26 3.83
CA LEU A 416 4.62 15.80 5.17
C LEU A 416 3.33 15.77 6.01
N HIS A 417 2.16 15.81 5.38
CA HIS A 417 0.88 15.68 6.09
C HIS A 417 0.68 14.29 6.74
N LEU A 418 1.26 13.24 6.15
CA LEU A 418 1.15 11.87 6.65
C LEU A 418 2.27 11.48 7.61
N TYR A 419 3.36 12.25 7.64
CA TYR A 419 4.42 12.08 8.62
C TYR A 419 3.85 12.19 10.04
N LYS A 420 4.12 11.23 10.93
CA LYS A 420 3.52 11.13 12.28
C LYS A 420 1.99 11.23 12.33
N ALA A 421 1.29 10.77 11.28
CA ALA A 421 -0.17 10.66 11.30
C ALA A 421 -0.62 9.39 12.03
N PRO A 422 -1.30 9.49 13.19
CA PRO A 422 -1.71 8.31 13.93
C PRO A 422 -2.97 7.68 13.34
N PHE A 423 -3.05 6.36 13.38
CA PHE A 423 -4.26 5.60 13.09
C PHE A 423 -4.27 4.26 13.83
N LEU A 424 -5.24 4.07 14.73
CA LEU A 424 -5.34 2.87 15.58
C LEU A 424 -4.04 2.63 16.37
N TRP A 425 -3.34 1.52 16.11
CA TRP A 425 -2.04 1.18 16.72
C TRP A 425 -0.83 1.77 15.97
N ILE A 426 -1.05 2.43 14.84
CA ILE A 426 0.00 2.94 13.96
C ILE A 426 0.30 4.39 14.37
N PRO A 427 1.52 4.71 14.81
CA PRO A 427 1.89 6.07 15.18
C PRO A 427 2.21 6.96 13.97
N ASP A 428 2.63 6.37 12.85
CA ASP A 428 3.01 7.09 11.62
C ASP A 428 2.58 6.32 10.37
N LEU A 429 1.64 6.88 9.60
CA LEU A 429 1.16 6.29 8.34
C LEU A 429 2.18 6.37 7.18
N SER A 430 3.15 7.26 7.24
CA SER A 430 4.20 7.40 6.21
C SER A 430 5.37 6.43 6.39
N ALA A 431 5.56 5.93 7.62
CA ALA A 431 6.55 4.92 7.97
C ALA A 431 5.98 3.50 7.87
N ARG A 432 6.82 2.48 8.03
CA ARG A 432 6.40 1.06 8.10
C ARG A 432 5.57 0.79 9.36
N ASP A 433 4.68 -0.20 9.31
CA ASP A 433 3.95 -0.66 10.51
C ASP A 433 4.94 -1.24 11.53
N PRO A 434 5.08 -0.64 12.73
CA PRO A 434 6.06 -1.07 13.73
C PRO A 434 5.78 -2.48 14.27
N TYR A 435 4.53 -2.94 14.24
CA TYR A 435 4.11 -4.22 14.79
C TYR A 435 3.79 -5.27 13.71
N PHE A 436 3.89 -4.90 12.43
CA PHE A 436 3.58 -5.76 11.28
C PHE A 436 2.18 -6.41 11.31
N ILE A 437 1.21 -5.79 12.01
CA ILE A 437 -0.16 -6.27 12.12
C ILE A 437 -0.88 -6.14 10.77
N LEU A 438 -0.69 -5.01 10.06
CA LEU A 438 -1.26 -4.79 8.73
C LEU A 438 -0.79 -5.83 7.70
N PRO A 439 0.53 -6.07 7.52
CA PRO A 439 1.04 -7.16 6.69
C PRO A 439 0.38 -8.51 7.00
N LEU A 440 0.27 -8.88 8.27
CA LEU A 440 -0.38 -10.14 8.68
C LEU A 440 -1.86 -10.18 8.24
N LEU A 441 -2.62 -9.11 8.50
CA LEU A 441 -4.03 -9.01 8.13
C LEU A 441 -4.24 -9.09 6.60
N ILE A 442 -3.37 -8.45 5.81
CA ILE A 442 -3.39 -8.53 4.34
C ILE A 442 -3.25 -9.99 3.90
N VAL A 443 -2.26 -10.70 4.45
CA VAL A 443 -1.98 -12.10 4.10
C VAL A 443 -3.15 -13.00 4.47
N THR A 444 -3.67 -12.86 5.69
CA THR A 444 -4.84 -13.63 6.13
C THR A 444 -6.02 -13.38 5.19
N CYS A 445 -6.30 -12.13 4.83
CA CYS A 445 -7.39 -11.78 3.93
C CYS A 445 -7.19 -12.39 2.53
N MET A 446 -5.97 -12.35 2.00
CA MET A 446 -5.64 -12.94 0.70
C MET A 446 -5.69 -14.48 0.70
N ILE A 447 -5.31 -15.14 1.79
CA ILE A 447 -5.43 -16.59 1.94
C ILE A 447 -6.91 -17.01 1.97
N VAL A 448 -7.72 -16.28 2.75
CA VAL A 448 -9.19 -16.50 2.78
C VAL A 448 -9.76 -16.30 1.38
N GLN A 449 -9.38 -15.26 0.65
CA GLN A 449 -9.79 -15.07 -0.74
C GLN A 449 -9.37 -16.23 -1.64
N ALA A 450 -8.12 -16.69 -1.53
CA ALA A 450 -7.61 -17.80 -2.34
C ALA A 450 -8.38 -19.10 -2.07
N SER A 451 -8.87 -19.33 -0.85
CA SER A 451 -9.69 -20.51 -0.53
C SER A 451 -11.04 -20.56 -1.26
N THR A 452 -11.57 -19.41 -1.70
CA THR A 452 -12.83 -19.34 -2.47
C THR A 452 -12.67 -19.71 -3.95
N LEU A 453 -11.41 -19.85 -4.43
CA LEU A 453 -11.10 -20.16 -5.82
C LEU A 453 -10.93 -21.67 -6.07
N ASP A 454 -11.23 -22.10 -7.30
CA ASP A 454 -10.97 -23.45 -7.79
C ASP A 454 -9.48 -23.83 -7.65
N LYS A 455 -9.16 -25.14 -7.55
CA LYS A 455 -7.79 -25.65 -7.39
C LYS A 455 -6.76 -25.03 -8.36
N GLN A 456 -7.15 -24.77 -9.59
CA GLN A 456 -6.29 -24.19 -10.63
C GLN A 456 -6.04 -22.68 -10.44
N GLY A 457 -6.97 -21.96 -9.79
CA GLY A 457 -6.83 -20.53 -9.45
C GLY A 457 -6.26 -20.28 -8.06
N ARG A 458 -6.43 -21.21 -7.12
CA ARG A 458 -5.95 -21.10 -5.73
C ARG A 458 -4.43 -21.05 -5.62
N MET A 459 -3.73 -21.90 -6.35
CA MET A 459 -2.27 -22.00 -6.30
C MET A 459 -1.56 -20.70 -6.76
N PRO A 460 -1.91 -20.08 -7.90
CA PRO A 460 -1.34 -18.78 -8.25
C PRO A 460 -1.78 -17.65 -7.31
N ALA A 461 -3.01 -17.69 -6.76
CA ALA A 461 -3.47 -16.69 -5.79
C ALA A 461 -2.66 -16.73 -4.48
N LEU A 462 -2.37 -17.93 -3.95
CA LEU A 462 -1.52 -18.09 -2.76
C LEU A 462 -0.08 -17.63 -3.01
N ALA A 463 0.47 -17.86 -4.20
CA ALA A 463 1.80 -17.36 -4.55
C ALA A 463 1.85 -15.82 -4.56
N VAL A 464 0.82 -15.18 -5.14
CA VAL A 464 0.70 -13.70 -5.11
C VAL A 464 0.55 -13.19 -3.68
N ALA A 465 -0.25 -13.87 -2.84
CA ALA A 465 -0.42 -13.51 -1.43
C ALA A 465 0.92 -13.52 -0.68
N LEU A 466 1.76 -14.52 -0.92
CA LEU A 466 3.08 -14.64 -0.28
C LEU A 466 4.06 -13.56 -0.77
N VAL A 467 4.04 -13.21 -2.05
CA VAL A 467 4.85 -12.09 -2.57
C VAL A 467 4.41 -10.76 -1.96
N ILE A 468 3.09 -10.51 -1.91
CA ILE A 468 2.54 -9.29 -1.32
C ILE A 468 2.84 -9.24 0.18
N ALA A 469 2.81 -10.38 0.89
CA ALA A 469 3.24 -10.51 2.28
C ALA A 469 4.66 -9.94 2.45
N ALA A 470 5.61 -10.48 1.69
CA ALA A 470 7.01 -10.11 1.80
C ALA A 470 7.23 -8.63 1.47
N VAL A 471 6.57 -8.12 0.43
CA VAL A 471 6.68 -6.70 0.03
C VAL A 471 6.09 -5.79 1.11
N SER A 472 4.92 -6.14 1.66
CA SER A 472 4.16 -5.29 2.61
C SER A 472 4.91 -4.98 3.91
N ILE A 473 5.86 -5.82 4.30
CA ILE A 473 6.73 -5.60 5.47
C ILE A 473 7.55 -4.32 5.34
N ASN A 474 7.95 -3.97 4.11
CA ASN A 474 8.77 -2.79 3.82
C ASN A 474 7.95 -1.60 3.28
N LEU A 475 6.63 -1.74 3.13
CA LEU A 475 5.76 -0.65 2.67
C LEU A 475 5.39 0.28 3.84
N SER A 476 5.03 1.52 3.50
CA SER A 476 4.41 2.40 4.49
C SER A 476 3.09 1.82 5.00
N ALA A 477 2.76 2.12 6.25
CA ALA A 477 1.56 1.66 6.91
C ALA A 477 0.31 2.21 6.21
N GLY A 478 0.35 3.44 5.69
CA GLY A 478 -0.73 4.00 4.87
C GLY A 478 -0.96 3.22 3.57
N LEU A 479 0.11 2.81 2.87
CA LEU A 479 -0.04 2.01 1.66
C LEU A 479 -0.51 0.59 1.98
N SER A 480 -0.02 0.01 3.08
CA SER A 480 -0.49 -1.28 3.59
C SER A 480 -1.97 -1.22 3.97
N LEU A 481 -2.43 -0.12 4.59
CA LEU A 481 -3.84 0.12 4.90
C LEU A 481 -4.69 0.19 3.63
N TYR A 482 -4.21 0.86 2.57
CA TYR A 482 -4.85 0.85 1.25
C TYR A 482 -4.97 -0.58 0.69
N ILE A 483 -3.90 -1.39 0.73
CA ILE A 483 -3.93 -2.77 0.24
C ILE A 483 -4.92 -3.61 1.06
N PHE A 484 -4.87 -3.51 2.39
CA PHE A 484 -5.74 -4.24 3.30
C PHE A 484 -7.21 -3.93 3.05
N THR A 485 -7.57 -2.64 3.02
CA THR A 485 -8.93 -2.18 2.75
C THR A 485 -9.41 -2.61 1.37
N SER A 486 -8.55 -2.47 0.35
CA SER A 486 -8.79 -2.96 -1.00
C SER A 486 -9.06 -4.46 -1.04
N ALA A 487 -8.28 -5.26 -0.30
CA ALA A 487 -8.48 -6.69 -0.19
C ALA A 487 -9.81 -7.01 0.50
N LEU A 488 -10.14 -6.38 1.62
CA LEU A 488 -11.36 -6.62 2.39
C LEU A 488 -12.66 -6.34 1.60
N LEU A 489 -12.65 -5.29 0.76
CA LEU A 489 -13.81 -4.89 -0.06
C LEU A 489 -14.15 -5.89 -1.17
N VAL A 490 -13.16 -6.63 -1.69
CA VAL A 490 -13.35 -7.56 -2.82
C VAL A 490 -14.29 -8.72 -2.45
N PRO A 491 -14.10 -9.48 -1.37
CA PRO A 491 -15.04 -10.53 -0.93
C PRO A 491 -16.45 -10.00 -0.66
N TYR A 492 -16.55 -8.85 0.02
CA TYR A 492 -17.82 -8.33 0.53
C TYR A 492 -18.73 -7.83 -0.62
N LEU A 493 -18.15 -7.06 -1.55
CA LEU A 493 -18.86 -6.55 -2.73
C LEU A 493 -19.00 -7.60 -3.84
N ALA A 494 -18.11 -8.61 -3.92
CA ALA A 494 -18.20 -9.70 -4.89
C ALA A 494 -19.15 -10.84 -4.50
N SER A 495 -19.90 -10.71 -3.39
CA SER A 495 -21.05 -11.57 -3.12
C SER A 495 -22.15 -11.29 -4.16
N LYS A 496 -22.01 -11.90 -5.34
CA LYS A 496 -22.86 -11.69 -6.54
C LYS A 496 -24.36 -11.89 -6.30
N ASN A 497 -24.72 -12.52 -5.19
CA ASN A 497 -26.10 -12.73 -4.77
C ASN A 497 -26.62 -11.60 -3.89
N ILE A 498 -25.80 -10.96 -3.04
CA ILE A 498 -26.27 -9.91 -2.13
C ILE A 498 -26.71 -8.68 -2.89
N TYR A 499 -25.95 -8.21 -3.90
CA TYR A 499 -26.37 -7.07 -4.71
C TYR A 499 -27.68 -7.35 -5.47
N LYS A 500 -27.84 -8.56 -6.03
CA LYS A 500 -29.08 -8.91 -6.76
C LYS A 500 -30.28 -9.02 -5.84
N VAL A 501 -30.10 -9.62 -4.67
CA VAL A 501 -31.13 -9.76 -3.64
C VAL A 501 -31.48 -8.39 -3.06
N ALA A 502 -30.48 -7.56 -2.72
CA ALA A 502 -30.68 -6.20 -2.24
C ALA A 502 -31.35 -5.33 -3.31
N ASN A 503 -30.89 -5.37 -4.57
CA ASN A 503 -31.52 -4.63 -5.66
C ASN A 503 -32.95 -5.09 -5.91
N HIS A 504 -33.23 -6.40 -5.81
CA HIS A 504 -34.59 -6.93 -5.90
C HIS A 504 -35.47 -6.40 -4.77
N PHE A 505 -34.99 -6.36 -3.53
CA PHE A 505 -35.74 -5.79 -2.40
C PHE A 505 -35.90 -4.27 -2.52
N LEU A 506 -34.92 -3.52 -3.02
CA LEU A 506 -35.03 -2.07 -3.23
C LEU A 506 -36.05 -1.69 -4.32
N HIS A 507 -36.28 -2.57 -5.29
CA HIS A 507 -37.29 -2.39 -6.34
C HIS A 507 -38.60 -3.13 -6.05
N MET A 508 -38.70 -3.80 -4.91
CA MET A 508 -39.90 -4.52 -4.52
C MET A 508 -40.91 -3.53 -3.94
N ASP A 509 -42.17 -3.66 -4.34
CA ASP A 509 -43.25 -2.84 -3.79
C ASP A 509 -43.30 -2.96 -2.26
N GLU A 510 -43.51 -1.85 -1.56
CA GLU A 510 -43.51 -1.77 -0.10
C GLU A 510 -44.46 -2.81 0.54
N LYS A 511 -45.63 -3.01 -0.07
CA LYS A 511 -46.62 -4.03 0.34
C LYS A 511 -46.07 -5.46 0.27
N LYS A 512 -45.23 -5.79 -0.72
CA LYS A 512 -44.63 -7.12 -0.86
C LYS A 512 -43.49 -7.33 0.15
N ILE A 513 -42.71 -6.29 0.43
CA ILE A 513 -41.69 -6.33 1.47
C ILE A 513 -42.34 -6.59 2.83
N GLU A 514 -43.43 -5.87 3.13
CA GLU A 514 -44.17 -6.06 4.39
C GLU A 514 -44.76 -7.47 4.51
N GLN A 515 -45.33 -8.00 3.42
CA GLN A 515 -45.78 -9.39 3.35
C GLN A 515 -44.65 -10.39 3.60
N PHE A 516 -43.48 -10.19 2.99
CA PHE A 516 -42.31 -11.04 3.19
C PHE A 516 -41.81 -11.00 4.64
N CYS A 517 -41.67 -9.82 5.22
CA CYS A 517 -41.27 -9.66 6.62
C CYS A 517 -42.29 -10.32 7.57
N THR A 518 -43.58 -10.17 7.29
CA THR A 518 -44.64 -10.80 8.07
C THR A 518 -44.58 -12.31 7.96
N ALA A 519 -44.43 -12.88 6.76
CA ALA A 519 -44.29 -14.32 6.55
C ALA A 519 -43.08 -14.89 7.29
N LEU A 520 -41.95 -14.16 7.32
CA LEU A 520 -40.75 -14.59 8.05
C LEU A 520 -40.97 -14.58 9.56
N ARG A 521 -41.58 -13.53 10.11
CA ARG A 521 -41.93 -13.45 11.55
C ARG A 521 -42.92 -14.56 11.92
N ASP A 522 -43.93 -14.76 11.10
CA ASP A 522 -44.94 -15.80 11.28
C ASP A 522 -44.30 -17.19 11.26
N ALA A 523 -43.42 -17.49 10.30
CA ALA A 523 -42.70 -18.76 10.27
C ALA A 523 -41.89 -18.98 11.55
N LYS A 524 -41.18 -17.97 12.05
CA LYS A 524 -40.41 -18.08 13.30
C LYS A 524 -41.29 -18.28 14.53
N ALA A 525 -42.46 -17.66 14.57
CA ALA A 525 -43.40 -17.75 15.70
C ALA A 525 -44.21 -19.06 15.69
N LYS A 526 -44.63 -19.50 14.50
CA LYS A 526 -45.58 -20.60 14.30
C LYS A 526 -44.90 -21.94 14.01
N VAL A 527 -43.66 -21.98 13.55
CA VAL A 527 -42.97 -23.26 13.25
C VAL A 527 -42.18 -23.75 14.47
N THR A 528 -42.30 -25.02 14.79
CA THR A 528 -41.58 -25.71 15.86
C THR A 528 -41.08 -27.07 15.38
N GLN A 529 -40.12 -27.67 16.06
CA GLN A 529 -39.74 -29.06 15.81
C GLN A 529 -40.73 -30.02 16.46
N CYS A 530 -41.04 -31.11 15.75
CA CYS A 530 -41.81 -32.23 16.28
C CYS A 530 -41.06 -32.90 17.44
N ALA A 531 -41.78 -33.22 18.51
CA ALA A 531 -41.19 -33.88 19.69
C ALA A 531 -40.68 -35.30 19.39
N VAL A 532 -41.26 -35.98 18.39
CA VAL A 532 -40.96 -37.39 18.08
C VAL A 532 -39.88 -37.55 17.02
N CYS A 533 -40.01 -36.86 15.88
CA CYS A 533 -39.11 -37.03 14.73
C CYS A 533 -38.18 -35.83 14.47
N ALA A 534 -38.31 -34.75 15.24
CA ALA A 534 -37.60 -33.48 15.08
C ALA A 534 -37.79 -32.76 13.73
N ALA A 535 -38.74 -33.21 12.88
CA ALA A 535 -39.15 -32.47 11.69
C ALA A 535 -39.82 -31.13 12.04
N TRP A 536 -39.63 -30.12 11.19
CA TRP A 536 -40.32 -28.85 11.33
C TRP A 536 -41.82 -29.02 11.05
N GLN A 537 -42.66 -28.49 11.95
CA GLN A 537 -44.11 -28.54 11.88
C GLN A 537 -44.72 -27.22 12.37
N GLU A 538 -45.99 -27.00 12.07
CA GLU A 538 -46.74 -25.89 12.65
C GLU A 538 -47.09 -26.16 14.11
N ARG A 539 -46.93 -25.15 14.97
CA ARG A 539 -47.19 -25.21 16.41
C ARG A 539 -48.68 -25.46 16.65
N GLY A 540 -48.98 -26.44 17.50
CA GLY A 540 -50.36 -26.83 17.82
C GLY A 540 -50.99 -27.81 16.83
N HIS A 541 -50.30 -28.16 15.74
CA HIS A 541 -50.77 -29.17 14.78
C HIS A 541 -50.03 -30.50 14.94
N PRO A 542 -50.69 -31.64 14.68
CA PRO A 542 -50.04 -32.95 14.71
C PRO A 542 -49.03 -33.07 13.57
N CYS A 543 -47.89 -33.71 13.84
CA CYS A 543 -46.86 -33.93 12.85
C CYS A 543 -47.40 -34.74 11.67
N SER A 544 -47.30 -34.20 10.45
CA SER A 544 -47.79 -34.86 9.23
C SER A 544 -47.14 -36.22 8.96
N LEU A 545 -45.93 -36.45 9.48
CA LEU A 545 -45.21 -37.73 9.35
C LEU A 545 -45.62 -38.72 10.45
N CYS A 546 -45.55 -38.30 11.72
CA CYS A 546 -45.83 -39.21 12.84
C CYS A 546 -47.32 -39.50 13.03
N ALA A 547 -48.22 -38.58 12.65
CA ALA A 547 -49.66 -38.78 12.78
C ALA A 547 -50.28 -39.49 11.57
N SER A 548 -49.51 -39.75 10.51
CA SER A 548 -50.03 -40.40 9.31
C SER A 548 -50.29 -41.89 9.56
N THR A 549 -51.54 -42.32 9.37
CA THR A 549 -51.95 -43.74 9.41
C THR A 549 -51.55 -44.53 8.17
N LYS A 550 -51.12 -43.84 7.10
CA LYS A 550 -50.61 -44.48 5.87
C LYS A 550 -49.16 -44.90 5.96
N ARG A 551 -48.43 -44.44 6.99
CA ARG A 551 -47.01 -44.71 7.17
C ARG A 551 -46.77 -45.85 8.14
N ASP A 552 -45.73 -46.62 7.86
CA ASP A 552 -45.24 -47.64 8.78
C ASP A 552 -44.47 -46.98 9.93
N GLN A 553 -45.11 -46.94 11.11
CA GLN A 553 -44.50 -46.38 12.33
C GLN A 553 -43.41 -47.28 12.92
N ALA A 554 -43.32 -48.54 12.47
CA ALA A 554 -42.33 -49.49 12.96
C ALA A 554 -40.96 -49.34 12.29
N THR A 555 -40.87 -48.63 11.16
CA THR A 555 -39.64 -48.45 10.40
C THR A 555 -39.21 -46.98 10.42
N VAL A 556 -38.02 -46.69 10.95
CA VAL A 556 -37.52 -45.30 11.12
C VAL A 556 -36.28 -45.04 10.26
N CYS A 557 -36.36 -44.07 9.35
CA CYS A 557 -35.24 -43.56 8.57
C CYS A 557 -34.60 -42.35 9.24
N VAL A 558 -33.35 -42.48 9.65
CA VAL A 558 -32.57 -41.46 10.35
C VAL A 558 -31.76 -40.66 9.34
N VAL A 559 -31.97 -39.34 9.30
CA VAL A 559 -31.30 -38.42 8.37
C VAL A 559 -30.62 -37.28 9.12
N GLU A 560 -29.61 -36.66 8.50
CA GLU A 560 -28.87 -35.54 9.10
C GLU A 560 -29.74 -34.28 9.18
N THR A 561 -30.32 -33.83 8.06
CA THR A 561 -31.13 -32.61 8.01
C THR A 561 -32.48 -32.82 7.31
N TRP A 562 -33.29 -31.76 7.28
CA TRP A 562 -34.59 -31.77 6.59
C TRP A 562 -34.45 -31.90 5.06
N GLN A 563 -33.28 -31.58 4.50
CA GLN A 563 -33.03 -31.62 3.06
C GLN A 563 -32.92 -33.06 2.56
N GLU A 564 -32.20 -33.91 3.30
CA GLU A 564 -32.11 -35.34 3.02
C GLU A 564 -33.47 -36.02 3.19
N PHE A 565 -34.22 -35.68 4.24
CA PHE A 565 -35.62 -36.10 4.39
C PHE A 565 -36.43 -35.79 3.13
N LEU A 566 -36.40 -34.54 2.66
CA LEU A 566 -37.13 -34.12 1.45
C LEU A 566 -36.67 -34.88 0.20
N ALA A 567 -35.37 -35.17 0.09
CA ALA A 567 -34.82 -35.90 -1.05
C ALA A 567 -35.37 -37.33 -1.11
N ILE A 568 -35.43 -38.02 0.03
CA ILE A 568 -36.01 -39.38 0.11
C ILE A 568 -37.52 -39.33 -0.14
N GLU A 569 -38.22 -38.38 0.48
CA GLU A 569 -39.67 -38.25 0.38
C GLU A 569 -40.12 -38.01 -1.08
N LYS A 570 -39.37 -37.20 -1.84
CA LYS A 570 -39.63 -36.93 -3.27
C LYS A 570 -39.56 -38.17 -4.15
N THR A 571 -38.91 -39.25 -3.72
CA THR A 571 -38.88 -40.51 -4.49
C THR A 571 -40.23 -41.21 -4.49
N GLY A 572 -41.10 -40.94 -3.51
CA GLY A 572 -42.36 -41.65 -3.30
C GLY A 572 -42.22 -43.14 -2.94
N GLY A 573 -40.98 -43.64 -2.79
CA GLY A 573 -40.70 -45.07 -2.60
C GLY A 573 -40.56 -45.51 -1.14
N TYR A 574 -40.61 -44.59 -0.17
CA TYR A 574 -40.43 -44.88 1.25
C TYR A 574 -41.73 -44.70 2.04
N ALA A 575 -42.19 -45.78 2.68
CA ALA A 575 -43.46 -45.80 3.43
C ALA A 575 -43.28 -45.62 4.95
N GLY A 576 -42.04 -45.65 5.46
CA GLY A 576 -41.77 -45.49 6.89
C GLY A 576 -41.80 -44.04 7.36
N VAL A 577 -41.37 -43.84 8.60
CA VAL A 577 -41.27 -42.52 9.26
C VAL A 577 -39.83 -42.09 9.44
N TYR A 578 -39.61 -40.80 9.74
CA TYR A 578 -38.27 -40.23 9.80
C TYR A 578 -37.82 -39.89 11.22
N HIS A 579 -36.53 -39.65 11.39
CA HIS A 579 -35.92 -38.96 12.52
C HIS A 579 -34.81 -38.02 12.01
N ILE A 580 -34.90 -36.73 12.29
CA ILE A 580 -33.93 -35.73 11.81
C ILE A 580 -32.96 -35.36 12.93
N LEU A 581 -31.68 -35.63 12.73
CA LEU A 581 -30.63 -35.44 13.74
C LEU A 581 -30.33 -33.96 14.01
N GLY A 582 -30.49 -33.10 13.01
CA GLY A 582 -30.12 -31.68 13.09
C GLY A 582 -28.69 -31.38 12.65
N GLY A 583 -28.00 -32.37 12.05
CA GLY A 583 -26.60 -32.29 11.63
C GLY A 583 -25.91 -33.65 11.73
N ALA A 584 -24.58 -33.62 11.73
CA ALA A 584 -23.70 -34.76 11.96
C ALA A 584 -22.64 -34.40 13.02
N ILE A 585 -22.08 -35.41 13.69
CA ILE A 585 -21.02 -35.22 14.68
C ILE A 585 -19.77 -34.69 13.97
N SER A 586 -19.33 -33.50 14.35
CA SER A 586 -18.20 -32.81 13.72
C SER A 586 -17.30 -32.17 14.79
N PRO A 587 -16.25 -32.87 15.25
CA PRO A 587 -15.32 -32.33 16.24
C PRO A 587 -14.61 -31.05 15.77
N LEU A 588 -14.42 -30.89 14.46
CA LEU A 588 -13.77 -29.72 13.86
C LEU A 588 -14.65 -28.46 13.95
N GLU A 589 -15.98 -28.63 13.91
CA GLU A 589 -16.94 -27.53 14.05
C GLU A 589 -17.47 -27.40 15.49
N GLY A 590 -16.95 -28.21 16.42
CA GLY A 590 -17.38 -28.22 17.81
C GLY A 590 -18.77 -28.81 18.05
N VAL A 591 -19.31 -29.59 17.11
CA VAL A 591 -20.64 -30.23 17.20
C VAL A 591 -20.49 -31.63 17.79
N GLY A 592 -20.95 -31.80 19.03
CA GLY A 592 -20.96 -33.07 19.75
C GLY A 592 -22.26 -33.86 19.54
N PRO A 593 -22.32 -35.13 20.00
CA PRO A 593 -23.57 -35.91 20.03
C PRO A 593 -24.73 -35.21 20.77
N GLU A 594 -24.41 -34.43 21.81
CA GLU A 594 -25.33 -33.68 22.66
C GLU A 594 -26.05 -32.53 21.95
N ASP A 595 -25.44 -32.00 20.88
CA ASP A 595 -26.04 -30.93 20.05
C ASP A 595 -27.05 -31.49 19.03
N LEU A 596 -27.10 -32.82 18.89
CA LEU A 596 -27.95 -33.53 17.95
C LEU A 596 -29.13 -34.20 18.67
N THR A 597 -30.17 -34.55 17.90
CA THR A 597 -31.35 -35.21 18.45
C THR A 597 -31.18 -36.72 18.65
N ILE A 598 -29.95 -37.21 18.85
CA ILE A 598 -29.62 -38.63 18.99
C ILE A 598 -30.28 -39.22 20.24
N ASP A 599 -30.26 -38.52 21.36
CA ASP A 599 -30.88 -39.02 22.61
C ASP A 599 -32.40 -39.22 22.45
N ARG A 600 -33.06 -38.34 21.68
CA ARG A 600 -34.49 -38.50 21.35
C ARG A 600 -34.74 -39.74 20.49
N LEU A 601 -33.85 -40.04 19.56
CA LEU A 601 -33.91 -41.28 18.78
C LEU A 601 -33.79 -42.49 19.69
N VAL A 602 -32.82 -42.49 20.61
CA VAL A 602 -32.61 -43.60 21.56
C VAL A 602 -33.84 -43.81 22.43
N GLN A 603 -34.41 -42.74 22.99
CA GLN A 603 -35.66 -42.79 23.77
C GLN A 603 -36.81 -43.35 22.94
N ARG A 604 -36.93 -42.93 21.68
CA ARG A 604 -37.98 -43.41 20.77
C ARG A 604 -37.86 -44.92 20.53
N VAL A 605 -36.64 -45.44 20.42
CA VAL A 605 -36.39 -46.89 20.25
C VAL A 605 -36.67 -47.67 21.53
N GLN A 606 -36.37 -47.11 22.71
CA GLN A 606 -36.65 -47.73 24.01
C GLN A 606 -38.13 -47.99 24.27
N THR A 607 -39.04 -47.28 23.60
CA THR A 607 -40.49 -47.53 23.71
C THR A 607 -40.92 -48.90 23.16
N GLY A 608 -40.05 -49.60 22.42
CA GLY A 608 -40.24 -50.97 21.97
C GLY A 608 -41.15 -51.15 20.75
N THR A 609 -41.59 -50.06 20.12
CA THR A 609 -42.50 -50.12 18.95
C THR A 609 -41.78 -50.19 17.60
N ILE A 610 -40.46 -49.94 17.57
CA ILE A 610 -39.66 -49.87 16.33
C ILE A 610 -39.09 -51.25 15.99
N LYS A 611 -39.31 -51.69 14.75
CA LYS A 611 -38.84 -52.96 14.19
C LYS A 611 -37.59 -52.81 13.31
N GLU A 612 -37.33 -51.64 12.74
CA GLU A 612 -36.15 -51.39 11.92
C GLU A 612 -35.71 -49.92 12.00
N ILE A 613 -34.40 -49.70 12.00
CA ILE A 613 -33.78 -48.39 11.88
C ILE A 613 -32.88 -48.35 10.64
N ILE A 614 -33.18 -47.44 9.72
CA ILE A 614 -32.41 -47.21 8.51
C ILE A 614 -31.55 -45.96 8.74
N LEU A 615 -30.23 -46.11 8.75
CA LEU A 615 -29.29 -45.00 8.81
C LEU A 615 -29.05 -44.45 7.40
N ALA A 616 -29.62 -43.27 7.15
CA ALA A 616 -29.51 -42.50 5.91
C ALA A 616 -28.70 -41.22 6.13
N THR A 617 -27.57 -41.33 6.84
CA THR A 617 -26.56 -40.28 6.93
C THR A 617 -25.76 -40.17 5.63
N ASN A 618 -25.11 -39.04 5.41
CA ASN A 618 -24.29 -38.80 4.25
C ASN A 618 -23.06 -39.73 4.26
N ASN A 619 -22.58 -40.12 3.07
CA ASN A 619 -21.38 -40.95 2.91
C ASN A 619 -20.09 -40.13 3.07
N THR A 620 -20.03 -39.26 4.08
CA THR A 620 -18.85 -38.48 4.49
C THR A 620 -18.25 -39.06 5.77
N PRO A 621 -17.00 -38.73 6.12
CA PRO A 621 -16.41 -39.18 7.39
C PRO A 621 -17.27 -38.84 8.62
N GLU A 622 -17.87 -37.64 8.65
CA GLU A 622 -18.73 -37.16 9.73
C GLU A 622 -20.05 -37.95 9.77
N GLY A 623 -20.67 -38.20 8.62
CA GLY A 623 -21.89 -39.00 8.51
C GLY A 623 -21.67 -40.48 8.86
N GLU A 624 -20.51 -41.04 8.50
CA GLU A 624 -20.11 -42.41 8.88
C GLU A 624 -19.82 -42.51 10.39
N ALA A 625 -19.12 -41.54 10.97
CA ALA A 625 -18.89 -41.47 12.42
C ALA A 625 -20.22 -41.37 13.18
N THR A 626 -21.14 -40.53 12.69
CA THR A 626 -22.48 -40.36 13.29
C THR A 626 -23.29 -41.65 13.22
N ALA A 627 -23.34 -42.32 12.06
CA ALA A 627 -24.02 -43.60 11.91
C ALA A 627 -23.40 -44.69 12.82
N SER A 628 -22.07 -44.76 12.89
CA SER A 628 -21.35 -45.70 13.76
C SER A 628 -21.66 -45.44 15.24
N TYR A 629 -21.69 -44.18 15.65
CA TYR A 629 -22.04 -43.77 17.00
C TYR A 629 -23.48 -44.19 17.37
N ILE A 630 -24.45 -43.89 16.50
CA ILE A 630 -25.85 -44.28 16.69
C ILE A 630 -25.99 -45.82 16.77
N ALA A 631 -25.34 -46.55 15.86
CA ALA A 631 -25.37 -48.01 15.87
C ALA A 631 -24.78 -48.60 17.16
N SER A 632 -23.70 -48.00 17.68
CA SER A 632 -23.08 -48.43 18.95
C SER A 632 -24.01 -48.23 20.16
N LYS A 633 -24.77 -47.12 20.20
CA LYS A 633 -25.73 -46.81 21.26
C LYS A 633 -26.94 -47.72 21.26
N LEU A 634 -27.38 -48.14 20.08
CA LEU A 634 -28.57 -48.97 19.89
C LEU A 634 -28.29 -50.48 19.91
N LYS A 635 -27.01 -50.88 19.98
CA LYS A 635 -26.57 -52.30 19.94
C LYS A 635 -27.24 -53.18 20.99
N MET A 636 -27.55 -52.65 22.17
CA MET A 636 -28.18 -53.39 23.28
C MET A 636 -29.72 -53.51 23.16
N MET A 637 -30.35 -52.85 22.18
CA MET A 637 -31.81 -52.76 22.07
C MET A 637 -32.43 -53.80 21.11
N SER A 638 -31.63 -54.71 20.55
CA SER A 638 -32.09 -55.80 19.67
C SER A 638 -32.94 -55.38 18.46
N VAL A 639 -32.84 -54.12 18.03
CA VAL A 639 -33.50 -53.61 16.81
C VAL A 639 -32.55 -53.75 15.62
N PRO A 640 -32.99 -54.34 14.50
CA PRO A 640 -32.25 -54.35 13.24
C PRO A 640 -31.89 -52.93 12.78
N ILE A 641 -30.59 -52.71 12.55
CA ILE A 641 -30.05 -51.46 12.01
C ILE A 641 -29.52 -51.73 10.61
N THR A 642 -30.07 -51.04 9.62
CA THR A 642 -29.64 -51.09 8.23
C THR A 642 -29.09 -49.73 7.80
N CYS A 643 -28.35 -49.67 6.70
CA CYS A 643 -27.86 -48.43 6.12
C CYS A 643 -28.17 -48.39 4.62
N LEU A 644 -28.22 -47.19 4.05
CA LEU A 644 -28.42 -47.03 2.61
C LEU A 644 -27.28 -47.72 1.83
N ALA A 645 -27.62 -48.27 0.68
CA ALA A 645 -26.66 -48.93 -0.18
C ALA A 645 -25.53 -47.97 -0.59
N ARG A 646 -24.30 -48.46 -0.51
CA ARG A 646 -23.10 -47.74 -0.95
C ARG A 646 -22.72 -48.26 -2.33
N GLY A 647 -22.58 -47.37 -3.30
CA GLY A 647 -22.21 -47.83 -4.63
C GLY A 647 -22.23 -46.75 -5.71
N VAL A 648 -22.10 -47.24 -6.94
CA VAL A 648 -22.06 -46.42 -8.14
C VAL A 648 -23.47 -45.91 -8.48
N PRO A 649 -23.68 -44.60 -8.68
CA PRO A 649 -24.99 -44.07 -9.03
C PRO A 649 -25.49 -44.62 -10.36
N VAL A 650 -26.80 -44.84 -10.49
CA VAL A 650 -27.42 -45.32 -11.74
C VAL A 650 -27.13 -44.32 -12.88
N GLY A 651 -26.72 -44.83 -14.04
CA GLY A 651 -26.37 -44.01 -15.22
C GLY A 651 -24.93 -43.46 -15.22
N SER A 652 -24.12 -43.80 -14.20
CA SER A 652 -22.70 -43.44 -14.16
C SER A 652 -21.85 -44.40 -14.98
N SER A 653 -20.73 -43.91 -15.52
CA SER A 653 -19.67 -44.76 -16.09
C SER A 653 -18.56 -44.98 -15.07
N LEU A 654 -18.15 -46.25 -14.91
CA LEU A 654 -17.17 -46.68 -13.91
C LEU A 654 -15.80 -45.99 -14.09
N GLU A 655 -15.43 -45.65 -15.34
CA GLU A 655 -14.17 -44.98 -15.68
C GLU A 655 -14.01 -43.61 -15.00
N TYR A 656 -15.12 -42.93 -14.68
CA TYR A 656 -15.12 -41.58 -14.11
C TYR A 656 -15.39 -41.56 -12.59
N MET A 657 -15.47 -42.72 -11.95
CA MET A 657 -15.72 -42.83 -10.51
C MET A 657 -14.42 -42.78 -9.71
N ASP A 658 -14.47 -42.25 -8.48
CA ASP A 658 -13.32 -42.28 -7.59
C ASP A 658 -13.04 -43.71 -7.09
N ARG A 659 -11.78 -43.97 -6.75
CA ARG A 659 -11.31 -45.31 -6.37
C ARG A 659 -12.01 -45.86 -5.11
N VAL A 660 -12.40 -45.00 -4.17
CA VAL A 660 -13.02 -45.42 -2.91
C VAL A 660 -14.45 -45.88 -3.16
N THR A 661 -15.21 -45.14 -3.97
CA THR A 661 -16.57 -45.53 -4.38
C THR A 661 -16.57 -46.85 -5.17
N VAL A 662 -15.63 -47.03 -6.11
CA VAL A 662 -15.50 -48.30 -6.87
C VAL A 662 -15.15 -49.47 -5.96
N TYR A 663 -14.19 -49.27 -5.04
CA TYR A 663 -13.80 -50.30 -4.08
C TYR A 663 -14.98 -50.71 -3.18
N LYS A 664 -15.70 -49.74 -2.59
CA LYS A 664 -16.89 -50.01 -1.75
C LYS A 664 -17.98 -50.75 -2.54
N ALA A 665 -18.25 -50.35 -3.79
CA ALA A 665 -19.23 -51.02 -4.64
C ALA A 665 -18.88 -52.49 -4.95
N LEU A 666 -17.60 -52.83 -5.09
CA LEU A 666 -17.13 -54.21 -5.29
C LEU A 666 -17.21 -55.04 -4.01
N SER A 667 -16.88 -54.45 -2.86
CA SER A 667 -16.95 -55.09 -1.55
C SER A 667 -18.40 -55.43 -1.16
N ASP A 668 -19.32 -54.50 -1.40
CA ASP A 668 -20.74 -54.63 -1.01
C ASP A 668 -21.62 -55.18 -2.14
N ARG A 669 -21.02 -55.91 -3.11
CA ARG A 669 -21.76 -56.47 -4.26
C ARG A 669 -22.81 -57.48 -3.82
N ARG A 670 -23.98 -57.43 -4.45
CA ARG A 670 -25.13 -58.32 -4.15
C ARG A 670 -25.26 -59.40 -5.24
N PRO A 671 -25.75 -60.60 -4.90
CA PRO A 671 -26.12 -61.60 -5.91
C PRO A 671 -27.28 -61.07 -6.77
N PHE A 672 -27.31 -61.49 -8.04
CA PHE A 672 -28.38 -61.14 -8.98
C PHE A 672 -29.57 -62.08 -8.83
#